data_AF-A0A7W1TWT6-F1
#
_entry.id   AF-A0A7W1TWT6-F1
#
_cell.length_a   1.000
_cell.length_b   1.000
_cell.length_c   1.000
_cell.angle_alpha   90.00
_cell.angle_beta   90.00
_cell.angle_gamma   90.00
#
_symmetry.space_group_name_H-M   'P 1'
#
loop_
_entity.id
_entity.type
_entity.pdbx_description
1 polymer ?
#
loop_
_entity_poly.entity_id
_entity_poly.type
_entity_poly.pdbx_seq_one_letter_code
_entity_poly.pdbx_strand_id
1 'polypeptide(L)'
;MAVIERLRRLTPESKISGAIVAAAVVFTLVALQPMLLVADTLPAGGDMGAHVWGPAFLRDHLLSEGRLSGWAPDWYAGFPAYHFYMVIPSLAIVALDLLLPYGVAFKLVTVSGLLALPVAAWAFGRLARLPFPGPPLLAVGAVGFVFDRSFTIYGGNAASTLAGEFAFSISLALAVLFLGLVLRGLETGRLRVAAAITLALCALCHIIPAMFAIAGATLALALRMDRGRLRWLASAGVVGGLLTSFWTVPFILRRAYLNDMGWEKLTTYWESLLPGRLGASLTRAFGGEATATIAGDITWVAVLAVVGLGTSIIFRRRLGMFLGLLSLLFAVAFVLVPQGRLWNARLLPFWYLCLYLLAAIAVAEFARSAAVLLSERADEPRRAALRGVPVAATLVALVAIGLPLRTLPFGSVEADGSYSWLSLSTADRSFIPDWARWNYSGYERKDAYPEFRAVVDTMDDVGERLGCGRAMWEYETARLDRYGTPMALMLLPQFTDGCIGSMEGLFFEASTTTPYHFLNQSELSASPSRAQRDLPYGPLDVERGVEHLQLLGVRYYMAFSPEAVAQAQTVSELTEVASVEGWHVYEVADTELVAPLDAEPVVLEGVAKGGEEWLDVAVDWYMDPAAQDVFLAADGPSSWARMPPEGRPEEEPVAPVEVSDINAGTDSISFRVDRPGTPVLVKTSYFPNWQASGADGPWRVAPNLMVVVPTTNEVELRYGTTPIDVMGWALSLLGMAGLAGLVVKGPVALSDRRRRTVETDGTTPALDLDRLDEPEGDGMPDRQDETAQPVSAGAGPGGRSEDGAKSSS
;
A
#
# COMPACT_ATOMS: atom_id res chain seq x y z
N MET A 1 -13.55 -37.56 3.06
CA MET A 1 -12.74 -38.79 2.84
C MET A 1 -11.48 -38.53 2.01
N ALA A 2 -11.56 -38.01 0.78
CA ALA A 2 -10.38 -37.76 -0.08
C ALA A 2 -9.31 -36.80 0.50
N VAL A 3 -9.72 -35.77 1.26
CA VAL A 3 -8.78 -34.86 1.96
C VAL A 3 -8.01 -35.59 3.06
N ILE A 4 -8.68 -36.45 3.83
CA ILE A 4 -8.08 -37.25 4.91
C ILE A 4 -7.06 -38.23 4.34
N GLU A 5 -7.37 -38.85 3.20
CA GLU A 5 -6.45 -39.78 2.52
C GLU A 5 -5.23 -39.06 1.93
N ARG A 6 -5.40 -37.85 1.37
CA ARG A 6 -4.29 -36.99 0.94
C ARG A 6 -3.39 -36.57 2.10
N LEU A 7 -3.97 -36.22 3.25
CA LEU A 7 -3.22 -35.86 4.46
C LEU A 7 -2.42 -37.04 5.04
N ARG A 8 -2.91 -38.27 4.90
CA ARG A 8 -2.18 -39.49 5.31
C ARG A 8 -0.91 -39.72 4.50
N ARG A 9 -0.90 -39.34 3.22
CA ARG A 9 0.23 -39.51 2.28
C ARG A 9 1.35 -38.45 2.45
N LEU A 10 1.17 -37.42 3.29
CA LEU A 10 2.20 -36.41 3.55
C LEU A 10 3.33 -36.93 4.44
N THR A 11 4.56 -36.55 4.12
CA THR A 11 5.73 -36.81 4.98
C THR A 11 5.58 -36.12 6.34
N PRO A 12 6.16 -36.66 7.43
CA PRO A 12 6.13 -36.02 8.75
C PRO A 12 6.63 -34.57 8.72
N GLU A 13 7.68 -34.30 7.95
CA GLU A 13 8.26 -32.96 7.75
C GLU A 13 7.26 -32.00 7.11
N SER A 14 6.46 -32.48 6.14
CA SER A 14 5.39 -31.70 5.52
C SER A 14 4.27 -31.38 6.50
N LYS A 15 3.90 -32.34 7.37
CA LYS A 15 2.90 -32.14 8.43
C LYS A 15 3.39 -31.12 9.46
N ILE A 16 4.65 -31.22 9.90
CA ILE A 16 5.27 -30.26 10.81
C ILE A 16 5.33 -28.87 10.17
N SER A 17 5.73 -28.79 8.90
CA SER A 17 5.75 -27.51 8.18
C SER A 17 4.36 -26.88 8.11
N GLY A 18 3.33 -27.66 7.79
CA GLY A 18 1.95 -27.17 7.78
C GLY A 18 1.48 -26.70 9.15
N ALA A 19 1.81 -27.44 10.21
CA ALA A 19 1.46 -27.08 11.59
C ALA A 19 2.14 -25.78 12.04
N ILE A 20 3.43 -25.58 11.73
CA ILE A 20 4.15 -24.34 12.06
C ILE A 20 3.55 -23.14 11.33
N VAL A 21 3.26 -23.27 10.03
CA VAL A 21 2.65 -22.18 9.25
C VAL A 21 1.24 -21.86 9.75
N ALA A 22 0.44 -22.89 10.05
CA ALA A 22 -0.89 -22.69 10.62
C ALA A 22 -0.81 -22.01 12.00
N ALA A 23 0.14 -22.42 12.86
CA ALA A 23 0.36 -21.78 14.16
C ALA A 23 0.77 -20.31 14.02
N ALA A 24 1.64 -19.99 13.05
CA ALA A 24 2.03 -18.61 12.75
C ALA A 24 0.83 -17.75 12.32
N VAL A 25 -0.01 -18.25 11.41
CA VAL A 25 -1.21 -17.52 10.95
C VAL A 25 -2.24 -17.36 12.06
N VAL A 26 -2.53 -18.43 12.81
CA VAL A 26 -3.48 -18.39 13.93
C VAL A 26 -3.00 -17.45 15.03
N PHE A 27 -1.71 -17.48 15.37
CA PHE A 27 -1.13 -16.57 16.36
C PHE A 27 -1.29 -15.11 15.93
N THR A 28 -0.97 -14.77 14.68
CA THR A 28 -1.17 -13.42 14.14
C THR A 28 -2.65 -13.02 14.19
N LEU A 29 -3.55 -13.91 13.78
CA LEU A 29 -4.99 -13.65 13.81
C LEU A 29 -5.50 -13.39 15.25
N VAL A 30 -5.10 -14.19 16.22
CA VAL A 30 -5.49 -14.03 17.64
C VAL A 30 -5.03 -12.69 18.18
N ALA A 31 -3.79 -12.28 17.87
CA ALA A 31 -3.25 -10.99 18.29
C ALA A 31 -4.01 -9.79 17.68
N LEU A 32 -4.66 -9.98 16.53
CA LEU A 32 -5.47 -8.97 15.84
C LEU A 32 -6.95 -8.96 16.25
N GLN A 33 -7.32 -9.64 17.35
CA GLN A 33 -8.66 -9.60 17.94
C GLN A 33 -9.79 -10.07 16.99
N PRO A 34 -9.86 -11.38 16.66
CA PRO A 34 -10.74 -11.88 15.59
C PRO A 34 -12.23 -11.59 15.81
N MET A 35 -12.69 -11.49 17.06
CA MET A 35 -14.07 -11.12 17.38
C MET A 35 -14.41 -9.67 17.00
N LEU A 36 -13.41 -8.78 16.97
CA LEU A 36 -13.58 -7.40 16.50
C LEU A 36 -13.55 -7.32 14.98
N LEU A 37 -12.82 -8.21 14.30
CA LEU A 37 -12.79 -8.27 12.84
C LEU A 37 -14.14 -8.64 12.24
N VAL A 38 -14.89 -9.53 12.92
CA VAL A 38 -16.23 -9.96 12.48
C VAL A 38 -17.38 -9.17 13.10
N ALA A 39 -17.07 -8.19 13.95
CA ALA A 39 -18.08 -7.26 14.46
C ALA A 39 -18.57 -6.36 13.31
N ASP A 40 -19.86 -6.10 13.24
CA ASP A 40 -20.42 -5.16 12.27
C ASP A 40 -20.25 -3.72 12.78
N THR A 41 -19.04 -3.18 12.58
CA THR A 41 -18.62 -1.83 12.95
C THR A 41 -17.64 -1.30 11.93
N LEU A 42 -17.72 -0.01 11.61
CA LEU A 42 -16.77 0.66 10.72
C LEU A 42 -15.42 0.84 11.43
N PRO A 43 -14.29 0.40 10.85
CA PRO A 43 -12.99 0.54 11.50
C PRO A 43 -12.63 2.02 11.71
N ALA A 44 -11.97 2.29 12.83
CA ALA A 44 -11.46 3.61 13.22
C ALA A 44 -9.92 3.59 13.33
N GLY A 45 -9.34 4.63 13.92
CA GLY A 45 -7.94 4.72 14.33
C GLY A 45 -7.01 5.24 13.23
N GLY A 46 -6.25 6.30 13.53
CA GLY A 46 -5.34 6.93 12.58
C GLY A 46 -5.97 7.12 11.20
N ASP A 47 -5.18 6.89 10.14
CA ASP A 47 -5.62 6.99 8.75
C ASP A 47 -6.65 5.91 8.41
N MET A 48 -6.60 4.75 9.08
CA MET A 48 -7.53 3.64 8.85
C MET A 48 -8.99 4.08 8.96
N GLY A 49 -9.29 4.97 9.90
CA GLY A 49 -10.64 5.48 10.11
C GLY A 49 -11.19 6.25 8.91
N ALA A 50 -10.37 6.97 8.16
CA ALA A 50 -10.81 7.72 6.98
C ALA A 50 -10.76 6.91 5.68
N HIS A 51 -9.97 5.82 5.63
CA HIS A 51 -9.94 4.93 4.47
C HIS A 51 -11.28 4.26 4.14
N VAL A 52 -12.25 4.25 5.08
CA VAL A 52 -13.61 3.71 4.84
C VAL A 52 -14.36 4.45 3.74
N TRP A 53 -13.98 5.69 3.43
CA TRP A 53 -14.57 6.46 2.33
C TRP A 53 -14.23 5.87 0.96
N GLY A 54 -12.97 5.52 0.71
CA GLY A 54 -12.48 5.18 -0.64
C GLY A 54 -13.24 4.02 -1.30
N PRO A 55 -13.31 2.82 -0.68
CA PRO A 55 -14.03 1.70 -1.27
C PRO A 55 -15.55 1.95 -1.41
N ALA A 56 -16.16 2.73 -0.52
CA ALA A 56 -17.56 3.14 -0.64
C ALA A 56 -17.74 4.04 -1.87
N PHE A 57 -16.92 5.08 -2.01
CA PHE A 57 -16.93 5.96 -3.18
C PHE A 57 -16.69 5.19 -4.50
N LEU A 58 -15.74 4.24 -4.49
CA LEU A 58 -15.48 3.35 -5.62
C LEU A 58 -16.71 2.54 -6.02
N ARG A 59 -17.42 1.97 -5.04
CA ARG A 59 -18.64 1.17 -5.24
C ARG A 59 -19.78 2.02 -5.81
N ASP A 60 -20.00 3.18 -5.22
CA ASP A 60 -21.23 3.95 -5.43
C ASP A 60 -21.14 4.87 -6.66
N HIS A 61 -19.95 5.43 -6.94
CA HIS A 61 -19.77 6.45 -7.98
C HIS A 61 -18.90 6.03 -9.17
N LEU A 62 -17.95 5.11 -8.99
CA LEU A 62 -17.00 4.76 -10.07
C LEU A 62 -17.34 3.45 -10.77
N LEU A 63 -17.59 2.38 -10.03
CA LEU A 63 -17.86 1.05 -10.60
C LEU A 63 -19.20 0.99 -11.33
N SER A 64 -20.21 1.72 -10.86
CA SER A 64 -21.51 1.89 -11.52
C SER A 64 -21.37 2.46 -12.93
N GLU A 65 -20.32 3.25 -13.18
CA GLU A 65 -19.97 3.82 -14.49
C GLU A 65 -18.88 3.04 -15.24
N GLY A 66 -18.46 1.88 -14.71
CA GLY A 66 -17.40 1.05 -15.31
C GLY A 66 -15.99 1.66 -15.18
N ARG A 67 -15.77 2.57 -14.23
CA ARG A 67 -14.49 3.26 -14.00
C ARG A 67 -13.75 2.67 -12.78
N LEU A 68 -12.42 2.76 -12.80
CA LEU A 68 -11.53 2.40 -11.68
C LEU A 68 -10.84 3.60 -11.04
N SER A 69 -11.01 4.78 -11.64
CA SER A 69 -10.55 6.08 -11.17
C SER A 69 -11.46 7.16 -11.73
N GLY A 70 -11.53 8.31 -11.08
CA GLY A 70 -12.44 9.39 -11.47
C GLY A 70 -12.24 10.65 -10.62
N TRP A 71 -13.22 11.55 -10.67
CA TRP A 71 -13.27 12.72 -9.82
C TRP A 71 -14.12 12.44 -8.57
N ALA A 72 -13.67 12.95 -7.43
CA ALA A 72 -14.45 13.01 -6.20
C ALA A 72 -14.50 14.46 -5.73
N PRO A 73 -15.69 15.08 -5.57
CA PRO A 73 -15.82 16.44 -5.03
C PRO A 73 -15.68 16.50 -3.51
N ASP A 74 -15.72 15.33 -2.85
CA ASP A 74 -15.89 15.12 -1.43
C ASP A 74 -14.81 15.77 -0.54
N TRP A 75 -13.56 15.82 -1.03
CA TRP A 75 -12.40 16.35 -0.29
C TRP A 75 -11.64 17.42 -1.07
N TYR A 76 -11.03 18.39 -0.37
CA TYR A 76 -10.07 19.33 -0.96
C TYR A 76 -10.59 20.14 -2.15
N ALA A 77 -11.85 20.57 -2.13
CA ALA A 77 -12.53 21.16 -3.30
C ALA A 77 -12.54 20.26 -4.56
N GLY A 78 -12.31 18.97 -4.35
CA GLY A 78 -12.26 17.90 -5.32
C GLY A 78 -10.85 17.36 -5.59
N PHE A 79 -10.76 16.07 -5.94
CA PHE A 79 -9.49 15.42 -6.26
C PHE A 79 -9.66 14.20 -7.19
N PRO A 80 -8.60 13.79 -7.91
CA PRO A 80 -8.60 12.64 -8.82
C PRO A 80 -8.51 11.29 -8.08
N ALA A 81 -9.62 10.83 -7.51
CA ALA A 81 -9.73 9.55 -6.81
C ALA A 81 -9.10 8.37 -7.62
N TYR A 82 -8.28 7.57 -6.93
CA TYR A 82 -7.57 6.39 -7.46
C TYR A 82 -6.56 6.64 -8.60
N HIS A 83 -6.23 7.88 -8.93
CA HIS A 83 -5.11 8.16 -9.85
C HIS A 83 -3.74 7.98 -9.19
N PHE A 84 -3.66 8.33 -7.90
CA PHE A 84 -2.42 8.33 -7.13
C PHE A 84 -2.40 7.31 -6.00
N TYR A 85 -3.56 6.74 -5.67
CA TYR A 85 -3.73 5.68 -4.69
C TYR A 85 -4.16 4.37 -5.35
N MET A 86 -3.90 3.27 -4.64
CA MET A 86 -3.95 1.90 -5.14
C MET A 86 -5.39 1.36 -5.11
N VAL A 87 -5.84 0.76 -6.21
CA VAL A 87 -7.25 0.38 -6.40
C VAL A 87 -7.57 -1.05 -5.95
N ILE A 88 -6.61 -1.97 -6.00
CA ILE A 88 -6.89 -3.41 -5.77
C ILE A 88 -7.35 -3.72 -4.33
N PRO A 89 -6.76 -3.15 -3.26
CA PRO A 89 -7.27 -3.37 -1.92
C PRO A 89 -8.72 -2.90 -1.75
N SER A 90 -9.08 -1.74 -2.31
CA SER A 90 -10.46 -1.24 -2.30
C SER A 90 -11.41 -2.14 -3.10
N LEU A 91 -11.01 -2.63 -4.28
CA LEU A 91 -11.80 -3.60 -5.03
C LEU A 91 -12.01 -4.91 -4.28
N ALA A 92 -11.01 -5.37 -3.52
CA ALA A 92 -11.16 -6.56 -2.67
C ALA A 92 -12.18 -6.34 -1.54
N ILE A 93 -12.22 -5.12 -0.97
CA ILE A 93 -13.21 -4.74 0.04
C ILE A 93 -14.60 -4.76 -0.57
N VAL A 94 -14.80 -4.07 -1.71
CA VAL A 94 -16.10 -4.04 -2.41
C VAL A 94 -16.54 -5.45 -2.84
N ALA A 95 -15.63 -6.29 -3.30
CA ALA A 95 -15.96 -7.66 -3.67
C ALA A 95 -16.40 -8.52 -2.48
N LEU A 96 -15.81 -8.32 -1.29
CA LEU A 96 -16.22 -9.00 -0.06
C LEU A 96 -17.50 -8.42 0.54
N ASP A 97 -17.75 -7.11 0.36
CA ASP A 97 -18.98 -6.41 0.75
C ASP A 97 -20.24 -7.01 0.08
N LEU A 98 -20.08 -7.68 -1.07
CA LEU A 98 -21.16 -8.43 -1.71
C LEU A 98 -21.69 -9.60 -0.85
N LEU A 99 -20.89 -10.09 0.10
CA LEU A 99 -21.18 -11.29 0.90
C LEU A 99 -21.19 -11.04 2.41
N LEU A 100 -20.58 -9.94 2.87
CA LEU A 100 -20.36 -9.60 4.27
C LEU A 100 -20.70 -8.12 4.48
N PRO A 101 -21.09 -7.69 5.70
CA PRO A 101 -21.25 -6.27 5.98
C PRO A 101 -19.97 -5.46 5.68
N TYR A 102 -20.12 -4.25 5.17
CA TYR A 102 -19.02 -3.39 4.71
C TYR A 102 -17.88 -3.26 5.73
N GLY A 103 -18.20 -3.00 7.01
CA GLY A 103 -17.21 -2.89 8.07
C GLY A 103 -16.41 -4.19 8.30
N VAL A 104 -17.09 -5.35 8.19
CA VAL A 104 -16.45 -6.67 8.29
C VAL A 104 -15.56 -6.93 7.07
N ALA A 105 -16.07 -6.69 5.86
CA ALA A 105 -15.32 -6.84 4.61
C ALA A 105 -14.03 -5.99 4.66
N PHE A 106 -14.15 -4.74 5.08
CA PHE A 106 -13.03 -3.82 5.24
C PHE A 106 -11.97 -4.39 6.20
N LYS A 107 -12.37 -4.75 7.44
CA LYS A 107 -11.45 -5.26 8.47
C LYS A 107 -10.77 -6.57 8.07
N LEU A 108 -11.44 -7.44 7.31
CA LEU A 108 -10.84 -8.68 6.82
C LEU A 108 -9.78 -8.42 5.75
N VAL A 109 -10.00 -7.46 4.85
CA VAL A 109 -8.99 -7.08 3.85
C VAL A 109 -7.80 -6.41 4.52
N THR A 110 -8.01 -5.52 5.50
CA THR A 110 -6.90 -4.80 6.15
C THR A 110 -5.90 -5.76 6.81
N VAL A 111 -6.36 -6.84 7.44
CA VAL A 111 -5.47 -7.83 8.07
C VAL A 111 -4.90 -8.86 7.09
N SER A 112 -5.42 -8.95 5.86
CA SER A 112 -5.09 -10.02 4.93
C SER A 112 -3.59 -10.09 4.59
N GLY A 113 -2.92 -8.94 4.46
CA GLY A 113 -1.47 -8.87 4.23
C GLY A 113 -0.64 -9.46 5.38
N LEU A 114 -1.02 -9.15 6.63
CA LEU A 114 -0.36 -9.66 7.83
C LEU A 114 -0.53 -11.18 7.97
N LEU A 115 -1.71 -11.69 7.62
CA LEU A 115 -2.00 -13.13 7.64
C LEU A 115 -1.34 -13.88 6.47
N ALA A 116 -1.21 -13.23 5.31
CA ALA A 116 -0.57 -13.80 4.13
C ALA A 116 0.96 -13.82 4.23
N LEU A 117 1.59 -12.88 4.93
CA LEU A 117 3.05 -12.75 4.95
C LEU A 117 3.79 -14.01 5.49
N PRO A 118 3.36 -14.67 6.58
CA PRO A 118 3.96 -15.94 7.01
C PRO A 118 3.84 -17.05 5.96
N VAL A 119 2.71 -17.12 5.25
CA VAL A 119 2.49 -18.07 4.16
C VAL A 119 3.38 -17.75 2.97
N ALA A 120 3.50 -16.47 2.61
CA ALA A 120 4.38 -16.00 1.55
C ALA A 120 5.86 -16.28 1.85
N ALA A 121 6.31 -16.07 3.09
CA ALA A 121 7.67 -16.38 3.52
C ALA A 121 7.98 -17.88 3.49
N TRP A 122 7.02 -18.73 3.90
CA TRP A 122 7.13 -20.17 3.73
C TRP A 122 7.20 -20.57 2.25
N ALA A 123 6.32 -20.03 1.41
CA ALA A 123 6.30 -20.29 -0.03
C ALA A 123 7.60 -19.82 -0.69
N PHE A 124 8.13 -18.66 -0.29
CA PHE A 124 9.42 -18.13 -0.72
C PHE A 124 10.56 -19.11 -0.43
N GLY A 125 10.64 -19.63 0.79
CA GLY A 125 11.62 -20.67 1.16
C GLY A 125 11.47 -21.96 0.37
N ARG A 126 10.23 -22.44 0.15
CA ARG A 126 9.95 -23.63 -0.66
C ARG A 126 10.35 -23.46 -2.11
N LEU A 127 9.97 -22.33 -2.73
CA LEU A 127 10.27 -22.01 -4.12
C LEU A 127 11.78 -21.81 -4.34
N ALA A 128 12.48 -21.25 -3.36
CA ALA A 128 13.93 -21.12 -3.34
C ALA A 128 14.68 -22.43 -2.99
N ARG A 129 13.97 -23.55 -2.77
CA ARG A 129 14.53 -24.85 -2.40
C ARG A 129 15.38 -24.83 -1.12
N LEU A 130 14.99 -24.02 -0.14
CA LEU A 130 15.63 -24.06 1.16
C LEU A 130 15.31 -25.42 1.84
N PRO A 131 16.31 -26.17 2.33
CA PRO A 131 16.07 -27.47 2.93
C PRO A 131 15.29 -27.35 4.24
N PHE A 132 14.56 -28.40 4.60
CA PHE A 132 13.89 -28.49 5.88
C PHE A 132 14.89 -28.35 7.05
N PRO A 133 14.57 -27.63 8.14
CA PRO A 133 13.30 -26.95 8.43
C PRO A 133 13.25 -25.46 8.04
N GLY A 134 14.04 -25.04 7.05
CA GLY A 134 14.15 -23.63 6.64
C GLY A 134 12.82 -22.97 6.27
N PRO A 135 12.04 -23.50 5.30
CA PRO A 135 10.80 -22.86 4.87
C PRO A 135 9.78 -22.59 5.99
N PRO A 136 9.43 -23.53 6.89
CA PRO A 136 8.52 -23.22 7.99
C PRO A 136 9.10 -22.21 8.99
N LEU A 137 10.43 -22.19 9.21
CA LEU A 137 11.04 -21.19 10.07
C LEU A 137 11.04 -19.78 9.46
N LEU A 138 11.06 -19.64 8.13
CA LEU A 138 10.86 -18.33 7.49
C LEU A 138 9.47 -17.75 7.81
N ALA A 139 8.44 -18.58 7.94
CA ALA A 139 7.12 -18.12 8.39
C ALA A 139 7.16 -17.58 9.83
N VAL A 140 7.93 -18.22 10.71
CA VAL A 140 8.14 -17.74 12.09
C VAL A 140 8.92 -16.42 12.10
N GLY A 141 9.94 -16.29 11.25
CA GLY A 141 10.66 -15.03 11.05
C GLY A 141 9.75 -13.90 10.59
N ALA A 142 8.83 -14.18 9.66
CA ALA A 142 7.82 -13.22 9.22
C ALA A 142 6.87 -12.79 10.35
N VAL A 143 6.47 -13.69 11.27
CA VAL A 143 5.70 -13.30 12.47
C VAL A 143 6.50 -12.35 13.35
N GLY A 144 7.80 -12.59 13.52
CA GLY A 144 8.70 -11.69 14.23
C GLY A 144 8.71 -10.27 13.62
N PHE A 145 8.79 -10.17 12.29
CA PHE A 145 8.70 -8.91 11.56
C PHE A 145 7.31 -8.24 11.69
N VAL A 146 6.22 -9.01 11.61
CA VAL A 146 4.85 -8.50 11.76
C VAL A 146 4.66 -7.81 13.11
N PHE A 147 5.25 -8.33 14.18
CA PHE A 147 5.15 -7.76 15.53
C PHE A 147 6.37 -6.94 15.97
N ASP A 148 7.23 -6.54 15.02
CA ASP A 148 8.29 -5.57 15.29
C ASP A 148 7.67 -4.23 15.71
N ARG A 149 8.17 -3.66 16.79
CA ARG A 149 7.68 -2.41 17.40
C ARG A 149 8.53 -1.20 17.06
N SER A 150 9.63 -1.39 16.32
CA SER A 150 10.61 -0.34 15.98
C SER A 150 10.14 0.69 14.96
N PHE A 151 8.94 0.50 14.42
CA PHE A 151 8.33 1.47 13.52
C PHE A 151 6.81 1.29 13.47
N THR A 152 6.10 2.37 13.19
CA THR A 152 4.62 2.42 13.22
C THR A 152 3.98 2.98 11.95
N ILE A 153 4.75 3.58 11.03
CA ILE A 153 4.25 4.22 9.80
C ILE A 153 5.22 4.06 8.61
N TYR A 154 6.03 2.99 8.62
CA TYR A 154 6.99 2.75 7.53
C TYR A 154 6.46 1.75 6.50
N GLY A 155 5.71 0.73 6.97
CA GLY A 155 5.02 -0.24 6.14
C GLY A 155 5.24 -1.69 6.53
N GLY A 156 4.22 -2.52 6.34
CA GLY A 156 4.33 -3.99 6.32
C GLY A 156 4.20 -4.72 7.66
N ASN A 157 4.53 -4.08 8.80
CA ASN A 157 4.26 -4.66 10.13
C ASN A 157 2.83 -4.36 10.60
N ALA A 158 2.45 -4.92 11.75
CA ALA A 158 1.13 -4.75 12.34
C ALA A 158 0.86 -3.30 12.72
N ALA A 159 1.83 -2.60 13.30
CA ALA A 159 1.66 -1.20 13.68
C ALA A 159 1.41 -0.30 12.45
N SER A 160 2.19 -0.43 11.38
CA SER A 160 1.96 0.33 10.12
C SER A 160 0.64 -0.03 9.46
N THR A 161 0.26 -1.31 9.50
CA THR A 161 -1.06 -1.73 9.00
C THR A 161 -2.20 -1.08 9.78
N LEU A 162 -2.09 -1.02 11.11
CA LEU A 162 -3.06 -0.37 11.99
C LEU A 162 -3.04 1.16 11.87
N ALA A 163 -1.92 1.76 11.48
CA ALA A 163 -1.88 3.18 11.16
C ALA A 163 -2.68 3.52 9.89
N GLY A 164 -2.86 2.57 8.96
CA GLY A 164 -3.57 2.76 7.68
C GLY A 164 -2.90 2.06 6.50
N GLU A 165 -1.68 1.55 6.66
CA GLU A 165 -0.86 1.05 5.55
C GLU A 165 -1.12 -0.42 5.19
N PHE A 166 -2.38 -0.84 5.23
CA PHE A 166 -2.77 -2.22 4.93
C PHE A 166 -2.52 -2.60 3.47
N ALA A 167 -2.63 -1.65 2.54
CA ALA A 167 -2.28 -1.85 1.14
C ALA A 167 -0.79 -2.24 0.97
N PHE A 168 0.09 -1.62 1.77
CA PHE A 168 1.52 -1.95 1.82
C PHE A 168 1.72 -3.39 2.30
N SER A 169 1.06 -3.82 3.38
CA SER A 169 1.26 -5.17 3.92
C SER A 169 0.78 -6.27 2.97
N ILE A 170 -0.32 -6.06 2.26
CA ILE A 170 -0.80 -6.95 1.18
C ILE A 170 0.24 -7.02 0.04
N SER A 171 0.71 -5.86 -0.42
CA SER A 171 1.73 -5.78 -1.48
C SER A 171 3.05 -6.43 -1.06
N LEU A 172 3.49 -6.28 0.19
CA LEU A 172 4.70 -6.92 0.72
C LEU A 172 4.60 -8.45 0.71
N ALA A 173 3.45 -9.03 1.09
CA ALA A 173 3.24 -10.47 1.01
C ALA A 173 3.31 -10.97 -0.45
N LEU A 174 2.73 -10.22 -1.39
CA LEU A 174 2.83 -10.50 -2.83
C LEU A 174 4.27 -10.35 -3.35
N ALA A 175 5.03 -9.36 -2.89
CA ALA A 175 6.42 -9.16 -3.25
C ALA A 175 7.30 -10.34 -2.83
N VAL A 176 7.13 -10.84 -1.60
CA VAL A 176 7.86 -12.02 -1.09
C VAL A 176 7.51 -13.27 -1.91
N LEU A 177 6.23 -13.48 -2.21
CA LEU A 177 5.79 -14.57 -3.07
C LEU A 177 6.39 -14.46 -4.49
N PHE A 178 6.35 -13.26 -5.08
CA PHE A 178 6.93 -12.96 -6.39
C PHE A 178 8.43 -13.27 -6.43
N LEU A 179 9.20 -12.85 -5.42
CA LEU A 179 10.64 -13.17 -5.35
C LEU A 179 10.87 -14.70 -5.32
N GLY A 180 9.99 -15.46 -4.67
CA GLY A 180 10.03 -16.91 -4.70
C GLY A 180 9.80 -17.48 -6.10
N LEU A 181 8.77 -16.96 -6.78
CA LEU A 181 8.46 -17.34 -8.17
C LEU A 181 9.62 -17.00 -9.11
N VAL A 182 10.29 -15.86 -8.92
CA VAL A 182 11.48 -15.46 -9.69
C VAL A 182 12.63 -16.44 -9.43
N LEU A 183 12.99 -16.70 -8.17
CA LEU A 183 14.10 -17.61 -7.85
C LEU A 183 13.86 -19.00 -8.44
N ARG A 184 12.63 -19.52 -8.36
CA ARG A 184 12.26 -20.81 -8.95
C ARG A 184 12.22 -20.76 -10.49
N GLY A 185 11.71 -19.66 -11.04
CA GLY A 185 11.59 -19.45 -12.47
C GLY A 185 12.94 -19.34 -13.18
N LEU A 186 13.89 -18.62 -12.57
CA LEU A 186 15.27 -18.53 -13.04
C LEU A 186 16.03 -19.86 -12.96
N GLU A 187 15.52 -20.84 -12.21
CA GLU A 187 16.11 -22.19 -12.14
C GLU A 187 15.45 -23.18 -13.11
N THR A 188 14.16 -22.99 -13.42
CA THR A 188 13.36 -23.99 -14.15
C THR A 188 12.86 -23.53 -15.51
N GLY A 189 12.92 -22.22 -15.81
CA GLY A 189 12.30 -21.62 -16.98
C GLY A 189 10.76 -21.54 -16.92
N ARG A 190 10.13 -22.02 -15.84
CA ARG A 190 8.67 -22.10 -15.64
C ARG A 190 8.13 -20.90 -14.85
N LEU A 191 6.82 -20.85 -14.59
CA LEU A 191 6.14 -19.89 -13.69
C LEU A 191 6.06 -18.42 -14.14
N ARG A 192 6.32 -18.13 -15.42
CA ARG A 192 6.27 -16.74 -15.94
C ARG A 192 4.91 -16.06 -15.77
N VAL A 193 3.83 -16.80 -16.03
CA VAL A 193 2.45 -16.29 -15.90
C VAL A 193 2.15 -15.92 -14.45
N ALA A 194 2.45 -16.83 -13.51
CA ALA A 194 2.28 -16.56 -12.08
C ALA A 194 3.12 -15.35 -11.64
N ALA A 195 4.39 -15.29 -12.04
CA ALA A 195 5.27 -14.17 -11.70
C ALA A 195 4.76 -12.83 -12.26
N ALA A 196 4.28 -12.80 -13.50
CA ALA A 196 3.71 -11.60 -14.11
C ALA A 196 2.46 -11.10 -13.39
N ILE A 197 1.52 -12.01 -13.07
CA ILE A 197 0.29 -11.67 -12.33
C ILE A 197 0.64 -11.21 -10.91
N THR A 198 1.50 -11.92 -10.19
CA THR A 198 1.88 -11.54 -8.83
C THR A 198 2.61 -10.20 -8.79
N LEU A 199 3.47 -9.90 -9.78
CA LEU A 199 4.10 -8.59 -9.91
C LEU A 199 3.07 -7.49 -10.17
N ALA A 200 2.12 -7.72 -11.08
CA ALA A 200 1.08 -6.75 -11.39
C ALA A 200 0.20 -6.46 -10.16
N LEU A 201 -0.25 -7.50 -9.44
CA LEU A 201 -1.01 -7.34 -8.20
C LEU A 201 -0.18 -6.66 -7.11
N CYS A 202 1.11 -6.98 -6.98
CA CYS A 202 2.01 -6.31 -6.03
C CYS A 202 2.05 -4.80 -6.29
N ALA A 203 2.28 -4.39 -7.54
CA ALA A 203 2.34 -2.99 -7.94
C ALA A 203 0.99 -2.26 -7.82
N LEU A 204 -0.12 -2.91 -8.17
CA LEU A 204 -1.47 -2.34 -8.05
C LEU A 204 -2.02 -2.34 -6.61
N CYS A 205 -1.38 -3.05 -5.70
CA CYS A 205 -1.63 -2.94 -4.26
C CYS A 205 -0.79 -1.84 -3.62
N HIS A 206 0.49 -1.71 -3.97
CA HIS A 206 1.37 -0.65 -3.48
C HIS A 206 2.69 -0.56 -4.27
N ILE A 207 3.09 0.65 -4.68
CA ILE A 207 4.29 0.85 -5.51
C ILE A 207 5.60 0.60 -4.74
N ILE A 208 5.68 0.97 -3.46
CA ILE A 208 6.92 0.83 -2.66
C ILE A 208 7.37 -0.65 -2.50
N PRO A 209 6.53 -1.61 -2.07
CA PRO A 209 6.92 -3.03 -2.08
C PRO A 209 7.13 -3.61 -3.50
N ALA A 210 6.50 -3.04 -4.53
CA ALA A 210 6.83 -3.41 -5.91
C ALA A 210 8.26 -3.00 -6.31
N MET A 211 8.77 -1.87 -5.82
CA MET A 211 10.19 -1.51 -5.98
C MET A 211 11.10 -2.54 -5.30
N PHE A 212 10.72 -3.03 -4.11
CA PHE A 212 11.43 -4.14 -3.43
C PHE A 212 11.42 -5.44 -4.25
N ALA A 213 10.26 -5.81 -4.80
CA ALA A 213 10.13 -6.95 -5.69
C ALA A 213 11.03 -6.84 -6.94
N ILE A 214 11.04 -5.67 -7.59
CA ILE A 214 11.84 -5.42 -8.79
C ILE A 214 13.35 -5.41 -8.47
N ALA A 215 13.75 -4.77 -7.37
CA ALA A 215 15.14 -4.76 -6.91
C ALA A 215 15.64 -6.18 -6.61
N GLY A 216 14.85 -6.97 -5.88
CA GLY A 216 15.18 -8.37 -5.58
C GLY A 216 15.22 -9.25 -6.84
N ALA A 217 14.29 -9.08 -7.78
CA ALA A 217 14.33 -9.83 -9.03
C ALA A 217 15.54 -9.48 -9.90
N THR A 218 15.91 -8.20 -9.95
CA THR A 218 17.10 -7.71 -10.66
C THR A 218 18.38 -8.27 -10.04
N LEU A 219 18.48 -8.26 -8.70
CA LEU A 219 19.59 -8.87 -7.98
C LEU A 219 19.67 -10.39 -8.23
N ALA A 220 18.53 -11.10 -8.21
CA ALA A 220 18.47 -12.53 -8.49
C ALA A 220 18.98 -12.86 -9.91
N LEU A 221 18.64 -12.03 -10.90
CA LEU A 221 19.17 -12.13 -12.25
C LEU A 221 20.66 -11.84 -12.29
N ALA A 222 21.12 -10.76 -11.63
CA ALA A 222 22.53 -10.36 -11.61
C ALA A 222 23.44 -11.48 -11.06
N LEU A 223 23.00 -12.17 -9.99
CA LEU A 223 23.73 -13.29 -9.40
C LEU A 223 23.86 -14.51 -10.31
N ARG A 224 23.05 -14.63 -11.37
CA ARG A 224 23.02 -15.79 -12.27
C ARG A 224 22.84 -15.40 -13.73
N MET A 225 23.39 -14.27 -14.14
CA MET A 225 23.09 -13.68 -15.46
C MET A 225 23.35 -14.66 -16.61
N ASP A 226 22.32 -14.93 -17.41
CA ASP A 226 22.40 -15.58 -18.71
C ASP A 226 21.25 -15.13 -19.62
N ARG A 227 21.36 -15.39 -20.93
CA ARG A 227 20.37 -14.95 -21.92
C ARG A 227 18.97 -15.56 -21.71
N GLY A 228 18.88 -16.83 -21.29
CA GLY A 228 17.62 -17.50 -20.99
C GLY A 228 16.95 -16.93 -19.74
N ARG A 229 17.72 -16.72 -18.65
CA ARG A 229 17.23 -16.06 -17.43
C ARG A 229 16.81 -14.61 -17.65
N LEU A 230 17.59 -13.86 -18.43
CA LEU A 230 17.23 -12.49 -18.83
C LEU A 230 15.91 -12.50 -19.61
N ARG A 231 15.77 -13.38 -20.62
CA ARG A 231 14.50 -13.52 -21.37
C ARG A 231 13.34 -13.91 -20.48
N TRP A 232 13.55 -14.82 -19.53
CA TRP A 232 12.54 -15.22 -18.57
C TRP A 232 12.06 -14.01 -17.77
N LEU A 233 12.98 -13.29 -17.12
CA LEU A 233 12.64 -12.15 -16.26
C LEU A 233 12.07 -10.99 -17.07
N ALA A 234 12.66 -10.64 -18.22
CA ALA A 234 12.17 -9.59 -19.08
C ALA A 234 10.75 -9.89 -19.57
N SER A 235 10.45 -11.13 -19.98
CA SER A 235 9.10 -11.48 -20.44
C SER A 235 8.06 -11.43 -19.32
N ALA A 236 8.39 -11.91 -18.12
CA ALA A 236 7.49 -11.82 -16.96
C ALA A 236 7.32 -10.37 -16.47
N GLY A 237 8.42 -9.61 -16.41
CA GLY A 237 8.43 -8.21 -15.96
C GLY A 237 7.71 -7.26 -16.91
N VAL A 238 7.95 -7.37 -18.22
CA VAL A 238 7.25 -6.56 -19.24
C VAL A 238 5.76 -6.86 -19.23
N VAL A 239 5.36 -8.13 -19.22
CA VAL A 239 3.93 -8.48 -19.14
C VAL A 239 3.32 -7.99 -17.83
N GLY A 240 4.01 -8.15 -16.71
CA GLY A 240 3.58 -7.62 -15.41
C GLY A 240 3.36 -6.11 -15.42
N GLY A 241 4.33 -5.33 -15.93
CA GLY A 241 4.21 -3.87 -16.03
C GLY A 241 3.17 -3.40 -17.04
N LEU A 242 2.97 -4.13 -18.14
CA LEU A 242 1.89 -3.82 -19.09
C LEU A 242 0.51 -4.03 -18.43
N LEU A 243 0.32 -5.11 -17.65
CA LEU A 243 -0.93 -5.37 -16.94
C LEU A 243 -1.32 -4.25 -15.95
N THR A 244 -0.36 -3.47 -15.43
CA THR A 244 -0.64 -2.34 -14.54
C THR A 244 -0.77 -1.00 -15.25
N SER A 245 -0.53 -0.96 -16.57
CA SER A 245 -0.39 0.30 -17.32
C SER A 245 -1.63 1.19 -17.30
N PHE A 246 -2.84 0.64 -17.16
CA PHE A 246 -4.07 1.42 -16.97
C PHE A 246 -3.99 2.38 -15.78
N TRP A 247 -3.18 2.05 -14.77
CA TRP A 247 -2.97 2.85 -13.57
C TRP A 247 -1.57 3.48 -13.55
N THR A 248 -0.52 2.70 -13.83
CA THR A 248 0.88 3.16 -13.75
C THR A 248 1.20 4.25 -14.77
N VAL A 249 0.60 4.22 -15.97
CA VAL A 249 0.86 5.24 -17.00
C VAL A 249 0.27 6.59 -16.60
N PRO A 250 -1.02 6.71 -16.25
CA PRO A 250 -1.57 7.93 -15.67
C PRO A 250 -0.78 8.43 -14.45
N PHE A 251 -0.45 7.52 -13.51
CA PHE A 251 0.32 7.86 -12.31
C PHE A 251 1.65 8.57 -12.66
N ILE A 252 2.47 7.96 -13.52
CA ILE A 252 3.80 8.47 -13.85
C ILE A 252 3.70 9.79 -14.63
N LEU A 253 2.81 9.85 -15.63
CA LEU A 253 2.72 11.01 -16.52
C LEU A 253 2.01 12.20 -15.87
N ARG A 254 1.22 11.98 -14.81
CA ARG A 254 0.55 13.05 -14.05
C ARG A 254 1.18 13.34 -12.70
N ARG A 255 2.36 12.80 -12.41
CA ARG A 255 3.06 13.00 -11.12
C ARG A 255 3.30 14.47 -10.74
N ALA A 256 3.23 15.42 -11.69
CA ALA A 256 3.32 16.85 -11.39
C ALA A 256 2.17 17.35 -10.50
N TYR A 257 1.04 16.64 -10.48
CA TYR A 257 -0.14 16.95 -9.66
C TYR A 257 -0.20 16.11 -8.37
N LEU A 258 0.92 15.47 -7.98
CA LEU A 258 1.08 14.91 -6.64
C LEU A 258 1.56 16.00 -5.69
N ASN A 259 0.85 16.16 -4.58
CA ASN A 259 1.34 16.99 -3.48
C ASN A 259 2.51 16.30 -2.76
N ASP A 260 3.41 17.10 -2.17
CA ASP A 260 4.52 16.62 -1.33
C ASP A 260 4.28 17.10 0.10
N MET A 261 4.22 16.17 1.05
CA MET A 261 4.03 16.48 2.46
C MET A 261 5.29 17.08 3.13
N GLY A 262 6.43 17.08 2.43
CA GLY A 262 7.69 17.64 2.94
C GLY A 262 8.41 16.74 3.94
N TRP A 263 8.23 15.41 3.87
CA TRP A 263 8.88 14.48 4.80
C TRP A 263 10.41 14.57 4.74
N GLU A 264 11.04 14.94 5.86
CA GLU A 264 12.50 15.00 5.94
C GLU A 264 13.16 13.63 5.95
N LYS A 265 14.32 13.59 5.31
CA LYS A 265 15.19 12.42 5.32
C LYS A 265 15.66 12.11 6.74
N LEU A 266 15.47 10.86 7.19
CA LEU A 266 16.07 10.39 8.44
C LEU A 266 17.60 10.29 8.30
N THR A 267 18.31 10.91 9.24
CA THR A 267 19.78 10.95 9.30
C THR A 267 20.39 10.17 10.48
N THR A 268 19.56 9.69 11.41
CA THR A 268 19.97 8.83 12.54
C THR A 268 20.21 7.38 12.06
N TYR A 269 21.21 7.20 11.19
CA TYR A 269 21.33 6.01 10.36
C TYR A 269 21.52 4.70 11.16
N TRP A 270 22.41 4.67 12.14
CA TRP A 270 22.68 3.44 12.91
C TRP A 270 21.51 3.05 13.81
N GLU A 271 20.88 4.03 14.46
CA GLU A 271 19.69 3.81 15.27
C GLU A 271 18.49 3.38 14.41
N SER A 272 18.34 3.94 13.21
CA SER A 272 17.31 3.56 12.26
C SER A 272 17.57 2.21 11.60
N LEU A 273 18.82 1.80 11.35
CA LEU A 273 19.11 0.49 10.75
C LEU A 273 19.10 -0.63 11.80
N LEU A 274 19.52 -0.35 13.03
CA LEU A 274 19.63 -1.35 14.10
C LEU A 274 18.99 -0.86 15.40
N PRO A 275 17.66 -0.62 15.42
CA PRO A 275 16.94 -0.18 16.61
C PRO A 275 17.29 -0.97 17.87
N GLY A 276 17.52 -0.25 18.97
CA GLY A 276 17.88 -0.81 20.27
C GLY A 276 19.35 -0.67 20.62
N ARG A 277 19.85 -1.60 21.46
CA ARG A 277 21.18 -1.49 22.07
C ARG A 277 22.31 -1.46 21.06
N LEU A 278 22.18 -2.23 19.97
CA LEU A 278 23.22 -2.33 18.95
C LEU A 278 23.39 -1.00 18.18
N GLY A 279 22.31 -0.42 17.65
CA GLY A 279 22.35 0.85 16.94
C GLY A 279 22.87 1.99 17.81
N ALA A 280 22.37 2.12 19.05
CA ALA A 280 22.85 3.12 20.00
C ALA A 280 24.33 2.96 20.35
N SER A 281 24.85 1.73 20.36
CA SER A 281 26.28 1.47 20.60
C SER A 281 27.13 1.81 19.38
N LEU A 282 26.63 1.56 18.17
CA LEU A 282 27.30 1.94 16.92
C LEU A 282 27.32 3.46 16.72
N THR A 283 26.21 4.16 16.97
CA THR A 283 26.17 5.64 16.95
C THR A 283 27.29 6.21 17.84
N ARG A 284 27.38 5.74 19.08
CA ARG A 284 28.45 6.16 20.02
C ARG A 284 29.85 5.77 19.55
N ALA A 285 30.03 4.57 18.99
CA ALA A 285 31.32 4.11 18.50
C ALA A 285 31.85 4.92 17.31
N PHE A 286 30.95 5.48 16.49
CA PHE A 286 31.29 6.36 15.37
C PHE A 286 31.19 7.86 15.71
N GLY A 287 31.23 8.20 17.01
CA GLY A 287 31.34 9.60 17.48
C GLY A 287 30.03 10.39 17.48
N GLY A 288 28.88 9.73 17.30
CA GLY A 288 27.56 10.35 17.42
C GLY A 288 26.97 10.24 18.82
N GLU A 289 25.97 11.07 19.11
CA GLU A 289 25.13 10.96 20.30
C GLU A 289 23.86 10.18 19.95
N ALA A 290 23.59 9.10 20.71
CA ALA A 290 22.40 8.28 20.47
C ALA A 290 21.18 8.98 21.08
N THR A 291 20.39 9.63 20.23
CA THR A 291 19.24 10.47 20.61
C THR A 291 17.90 9.92 20.13
N ALA A 292 17.88 8.90 19.28
CA ALA A 292 16.66 8.36 18.71
C ALA A 292 15.89 7.51 19.74
N THR A 293 14.64 7.88 19.98
CA THR A 293 13.71 7.16 20.86
C THR A 293 12.86 6.16 20.05
N ILE A 294 13.49 5.05 19.64
CA ILE A 294 12.81 4.00 18.86
C ILE A 294 12.30 2.91 19.80
N ALA A 295 11.01 2.59 19.71
CA ALA A 295 10.40 1.54 20.53
C ALA A 295 10.90 0.14 20.11
N GLY A 296 11.26 -0.73 21.06
CA GLY A 296 11.72 -2.08 20.75
C GLY A 296 13.22 -2.20 20.44
N ASP A 297 13.69 -3.45 20.35
CA ASP A 297 15.11 -3.78 20.22
C ASP A 297 15.28 -4.99 19.30
N ILE A 298 15.91 -4.80 18.14
CA ILE A 298 16.16 -5.87 17.16
C ILE A 298 17.57 -6.45 17.29
N THR A 299 18.33 -6.14 18.35
CA THR A 299 19.73 -6.56 18.53
C THR A 299 19.91 -8.07 18.33
N TRP A 300 19.07 -8.89 18.96
CA TRP A 300 19.17 -10.35 18.82
C TRP A 300 18.78 -10.85 17.43
N VAL A 301 17.84 -10.18 16.77
CA VAL A 301 17.49 -10.48 15.37
C VAL A 301 18.68 -10.17 14.47
N ALA A 302 19.34 -9.02 14.65
CA ALA A 302 20.53 -8.65 13.89
C ALA A 302 21.70 -9.62 14.13
N VAL A 303 21.95 -10.03 15.37
CA VAL A 303 22.98 -11.04 15.71
C VAL A 303 22.68 -12.37 15.00
N LEU A 304 21.43 -12.86 15.11
CA LEU A 304 21.02 -14.09 14.41
C LEU A 304 21.07 -13.92 12.89
N ALA A 305 20.76 -12.75 12.35
CA ALA A 305 20.85 -12.48 10.92
C ALA A 305 22.29 -12.57 10.40
N VAL A 306 23.26 -12.05 11.15
CA VAL A 306 24.70 -12.19 10.85
C VAL A 306 25.12 -13.67 10.88
N VAL A 307 24.68 -14.44 11.90
CA VAL A 307 24.93 -15.89 11.96
C VAL A 307 24.27 -16.60 10.77
N GLY A 308 23.05 -16.21 10.40
CA GLY A 308 22.31 -16.75 9.26
C GLY A 308 23.02 -16.49 7.94
N LEU A 309 23.56 -15.29 7.75
CA LEU A 309 24.38 -14.95 6.58
C LEU A 309 25.69 -15.74 6.57
N GLY A 310 26.39 -15.79 7.71
CA GLY A 310 27.66 -16.52 7.84
C GLY A 310 27.50 -18.02 7.56
N THR A 311 26.51 -18.66 8.18
CA THR A 311 26.18 -20.07 7.92
C THR A 311 25.72 -20.28 6.48
N SER A 312 25.03 -19.32 5.87
CA SER A 312 24.67 -19.38 4.45
C SER A 312 25.87 -19.32 3.52
N ILE A 313 26.90 -18.56 3.86
CA ILE A 313 28.17 -18.54 3.11
C ILE A 313 28.90 -19.88 3.29
N ILE A 314 29.04 -20.37 4.53
CA ILE A 314 29.72 -21.63 4.86
C ILE A 314 29.05 -22.82 4.16
N PHE A 315 27.73 -22.95 4.28
CA PHE A 315 26.95 -24.06 3.71
C PHE A 315 26.45 -23.78 2.29
N ARG A 316 26.92 -22.68 1.66
CA ARG A 316 26.57 -22.26 0.29
C ARG A 316 25.05 -22.17 0.04
N ARG A 317 24.30 -21.70 1.04
CA ARG A 317 22.87 -21.42 0.93
C ARG A 317 22.63 -20.17 0.11
N ARG A 318 22.27 -20.38 -1.16
CA ARG A 318 21.97 -19.33 -2.14
C ARG A 318 20.95 -18.31 -1.64
N LEU A 319 19.90 -18.79 -0.96
CA LEU A 319 18.84 -17.92 -0.44
C LEU A 319 19.34 -16.94 0.62
N GLY A 320 20.14 -17.40 1.59
CA GLY A 320 20.67 -16.52 2.63
C GLY A 320 21.69 -15.53 2.09
N MET A 321 22.53 -15.93 1.13
CA MET A 321 23.42 -14.97 0.44
C MET A 321 22.62 -13.92 -0.36
N PHE A 322 21.54 -14.34 -1.05
CA PHE A 322 20.64 -13.43 -1.74
C PHE A 322 19.99 -12.42 -0.76
N LEU A 323 19.45 -12.90 0.36
CA LEU A 323 18.85 -12.05 1.40
C LEU A 323 19.86 -11.09 2.03
N GLY A 324 21.11 -11.51 2.27
CA GLY A 324 22.16 -10.63 2.80
C GLY A 324 22.57 -9.52 1.82
N LEU A 325 22.62 -9.82 0.52
CA LEU A 325 22.88 -8.80 -0.51
C LEU A 325 21.68 -7.87 -0.71
N LEU A 326 20.46 -8.41 -0.65
CA LEU A 326 19.23 -7.63 -0.74
C LEU A 326 19.08 -6.70 0.47
N SER A 327 19.37 -7.19 1.68
CA SER A 327 19.35 -6.35 2.88
C SER A 327 20.39 -5.22 2.76
N LEU A 328 21.62 -5.54 2.37
CA LEU A 328 22.66 -4.53 2.15
C LEU A 328 22.23 -3.46 1.14
N LEU A 329 21.59 -3.87 0.03
CA LEU A 329 21.07 -2.93 -0.96
C LEU A 329 20.09 -1.92 -0.34
N PHE A 330 19.14 -2.39 0.49
CA PHE A 330 18.16 -1.50 1.13
C PHE A 330 18.75 -0.65 2.26
N ALA A 331 19.73 -1.16 3.00
CA ALA A 331 20.47 -0.36 3.96
C ALA A 331 21.26 0.77 3.29
N VAL A 332 21.92 0.48 2.17
CA VAL A 332 22.63 1.49 1.38
C VAL A 332 21.66 2.49 0.76
N ALA A 333 20.53 2.01 0.20
CA ALA A 333 19.51 2.89 -0.38
C ALA A 333 18.91 3.83 0.68
N PHE A 334 18.66 3.36 1.89
CA PHE A 334 18.18 4.19 3.01
C PHE A 334 19.13 5.37 3.32
N VAL A 335 20.45 5.15 3.25
CA VAL A 335 21.47 6.18 3.47
C VAL A 335 21.60 7.12 2.27
N LEU A 336 21.53 6.60 1.05
CA LEU A 336 21.85 7.34 -0.17
C LEU A 336 20.68 8.07 -0.82
N VAL A 337 19.43 7.61 -0.62
CA VAL A 337 18.26 8.27 -1.21
C VAL A 337 18.21 9.73 -0.75
N PRO A 338 18.12 10.70 -1.68
CA PRO A 338 18.02 12.11 -1.33
C PRO A 338 16.64 12.42 -0.73
N GLN A 339 16.51 13.56 -0.06
CA GLN A 339 15.21 14.07 0.34
C GLN A 339 14.34 14.36 -0.88
N GLY A 340 13.05 14.08 -0.76
CA GLY A 340 12.02 14.26 -1.77
C GLY A 340 10.84 13.34 -1.46
N ARG A 341 9.91 13.23 -2.40
CA ARG A 341 8.64 12.46 -2.24
C ARG A 341 8.77 11.03 -1.69
N LEU A 342 9.89 10.35 -1.96
CA LEU A 342 10.16 9.06 -1.34
C LEU A 342 10.91 9.27 -0.01
N TRP A 343 10.15 9.30 1.08
CA TRP A 343 10.73 9.30 2.42
C TRP A 343 11.59 8.06 2.65
N ASN A 344 12.88 8.23 2.99
CA ASN A 344 13.83 7.12 3.08
C ASN A 344 13.43 6.06 4.12
N ALA A 345 12.70 6.42 5.18
CA ALA A 345 12.21 5.47 6.18
C ALA A 345 11.34 4.36 5.57
N ARG A 346 10.66 4.62 4.44
CA ARG A 346 9.86 3.64 3.67
C ARG A 346 10.69 2.46 3.15
N LEU A 347 12.02 2.54 3.19
CA LEU A 347 12.93 1.47 2.78
C LEU A 347 13.33 0.52 3.93
N LEU A 348 13.19 0.96 5.18
CA LEU A 348 13.58 0.18 6.36
C LEU A 348 12.79 -1.13 6.53
N PRO A 349 11.48 -1.22 6.22
CA PRO A 349 10.75 -2.48 6.31
C PRO A 349 11.39 -3.63 5.52
N PHE A 350 11.98 -3.32 4.35
CA PHE A 350 12.64 -4.32 3.51
C PHE A 350 13.95 -4.82 4.13
N TRP A 351 14.71 -3.91 4.74
CA TRP A 351 15.89 -4.24 5.52
C TRP A 351 15.53 -5.16 6.69
N TYR A 352 14.56 -4.77 7.51
CA TYR A 352 14.13 -5.54 8.68
C TYR A 352 13.59 -6.91 8.30
N LEU A 353 12.71 -7.01 7.30
CA LEU A 353 12.19 -8.29 6.82
C LEU A 353 13.34 -9.23 6.42
N CYS A 354 14.35 -8.74 5.70
CA CYS A 354 15.51 -9.57 5.34
C CYS A 354 16.29 -10.03 6.58
N LEU A 355 16.46 -9.18 7.61
CA LEU A 355 17.10 -9.58 8.86
C LEU A 355 16.31 -10.69 9.59
N TYR A 356 15.00 -10.56 9.71
CA TYR A 356 14.15 -11.58 10.33
C TYR A 356 14.19 -12.92 9.55
N LEU A 357 14.23 -12.87 8.22
CA LEU A 357 14.36 -14.08 7.39
C LEU A 357 15.76 -14.71 7.50
N LEU A 358 16.82 -13.90 7.61
CA LEU A 358 18.18 -14.40 7.86
C LEU A 358 18.31 -15.02 9.26
N ALA A 359 17.70 -14.41 10.28
CA ALA A 359 17.64 -14.97 11.63
C ALA A 359 16.94 -16.33 11.63
N ALA A 360 15.84 -16.47 10.89
CA ALA A 360 15.17 -17.76 10.71
C ALA A 360 16.07 -18.80 10.01
N ILE A 361 16.89 -18.40 9.03
CA ILE A 361 17.88 -19.29 8.41
C ILE A 361 18.94 -19.75 9.42
N ALA A 362 19.40 -18.87 10.33
CA ALA A 362 20.34 -19.24 11.38
C ALA A 362 19.79 -20.37 12.27
N VAL A 363 18.54 -20.24 12.70
CA VAL A 363 17.84 -21.26 13.49
C VAL A 363 17.68 -22.56 12.69
N ALA A 364 17.40 -22.47 11.38
CA ALA A 364 17.27 -23.64 10.53
C ALA A 364 18.61 -24.39 10.34
N GLU A 365 19.72 -23.66 10.16
CA GLU A 365 21.05 -24.28 10.10
C GLU A 365 21.47 -24.85 11.45
N PHE A 366 21.13 -24.20 12.57
CA PHE A 366 21.33 -24.76 13.89
C PHE A 366 20.59 -26.10 14.06
N ALA A 367 19.32 -26.18 13.68
CA ALA A 367 18.54 -27.42 13.72
C ALA A 367 19.18 -28.55 12.90
N ARG A 368 19.68 -28.24 11.69
CA ARG A 368 20.39 -29.21 10.85
C ARG A 368 21.71 -29.64 11.48
N SER A 369 22.48 -28.69 12.00
CA SER A 369 23.78 -28.95 12.61
C SER A 369 23.63 -29.80 13.87
N ALA A 370 22.64 -29.49 14.72
CA ALA A 370 22.29 -30.29 15.89
C ALA A 370 21.86 -31.72 15.50
N ALA A 371 21.10 -31.89 14.43
CA ALA A 371 20.70 -33.22 13.98
C ALA A 371 21.85 -34.09 13.49
N VAL A 372 22.87 -33.48 12.86
CA VAL A 372 24.11 -34.18 12.48
C VAL A 372 24.96 -34.46 13.72
N LEU A 373 25.16 -33.49 14.61
CA LEU A 373 25.96 -33.67 15.83
C LEU A 373 25.39 -34.73 16.79
N LEU A 374 24.06 -34.84 16.83
CA LEU A 374 23.38 -35.84 17.65
C LEU A 374 23.28 -37.21 16.96
N SER A 375 23.66 -37.34 15.69
CA SER A 375 23.62 -38.61 14.97
C SER A 375 24.80 -39.52 15.30
N GLU A 376 24.55 -40.84 15.30
CA GLU A 376 25.61 -41.85 15.48
C GLU A 376 26.48 -42.01 14.22
N ARG A 377 25.95 -41.59 13.06
CA ARG A 377 26.65 -41.53 11.78
C ARG A 377 26.30 -40.19 11.11
N ALA A 378 27.33 -39.43 10.71
CA ALA A 378 27.14 -38.11 10.11
C ALA A 378 26.25 -38.11 8.85
N ASP A 379 26.22 -39.23 8.12
CA ASP A 379 25.42 -39.42 6.90
C ASP A 379 23.93 -39.74 7.19
N GLU A 380 23.57 -40.00 8.44
CA GLU A 380 22.21 -40.33 8.90
C GLU A 380 21.74 -39.34 9.99
N PRO A 381 21.42 -38.09 9.64
CA PRO A 381 21.02 -37.09 10.63
C PRO A 381 19.82 -37.54 11.44
N ARG A 382 19.85 -37.32 12.76
CA ARG A 382 18.77 -37.73 13.67
C ARG A 382 17.48 -37.02 13.30
N ARG A 383 16.55 -37.75 12.66
CA ARG A 383 15.23 -37.25 12.23
C ARG A 383 14.44 -36.63 13.39
N ALA A 384 14.60 -37.15 14.61
CA ALA A 384 13.98 -36.58 15.81
C ALA A 384 14.43 -35.14 16.08
N ALA A 385 15.73 -34.83 15.93
CA ALA A 385 16.26 -33.48 16.11
C ALA A 385 15.85 -32.54 14.97
N LEU A 386 15.91 -33.01 13.70
CA LEU A 386 15.44 -32.23 12.54
C LEU A 386 13.97 -31.81 12.68
N ARG A 387 13.13 -32.67 13.28
CA ARG A 387 11.70 -32.45 13.49
C ARG A 387 11.40 -31.65 14.77
N GLY A 388 12.12 -31.94 15.85
CA GLY A 388 11.86 -31.37 17.18
C GLY A 388 12.36 -29.93 17.36
N VAL A 389 13.57 -29.62 16.87
CA VAL A 389 14.15 -28.27 17.00
C VAL A 389 13.27 -27.18 16.37
N PRO A 390 12.75 -27.29 15.12
CA PRO A 390 11.91 -26.24 14.57
C PRO A 390 10.59 -26.07 15.30
N VAL A 391 10.03 -27.14 15.88
CA VAL A 391 8.83 -27.05 16.72
C VAL A 391 9.15 -26.30 18.02
N ALA A 392 10.24 -26.66 18.70
CA ALA A 392 10.68 -25.97 19.91
C ALA A 392 11.02 -24.49 19.64
N ALA A 393 11.73 -24.19 18.56
CA ALA A 393 12.06 -22.83 18.17
C ALA A 393 10.81 -22.00 17.83
N THR A 394 9.82 -22.62 17.16
CA THR A 394 8.52 -21.97 16.91
C THR A 394 7.82 -21.64 18.22
N LEU A 395 7.74 -22.60 19.16
CA LEU A 395 7.12 -22.36 20.47
C LEU A 395 7.83 -21.24 21.23
N VAL A 396 9.17 -21.25 21.27
CA VAL A 396 9.97 -20.21 21.92
C VAL A 396 9.70 -18.85 21.28
N ALA A 397 9.69 -18.75 19.96
CA ALA A 397 9.41 -17.49 19.25
C ALA A 397 7.99 -16.98 19.53
N LEU A 398 6.97 -17.84 19.43
CA LEU A 398 5.59 -17.45 19.69
C LEU A 398 5.35 -17.09 21.16
N VAL A 399 6.04 -17.73 22.12
CA VAL A 399 6.00 -17.33 23.53
C VAL A 399 6.70 -15.98 23.74
N ALA A 400 7.88 -15.79 23.15
CA ALA A 400 8.63 -14.53 23.26
C ALA A 400 7.85 -13.33 22.69
N ILE A 401 7.11 -13.52 21.60
CA ILE A 401 6.24 -12.50 21.00
C ILE A 401 4.91 -12.39 21.76
N GLY A 402 4.34 -13.52 22.19
CA GLY A 402 3.02 -13.58 22.84
C GLY A 402 3.00 -13.03 24.27
N LEU A 403 4.12 -13.10 24.99
CA LEU A 403 4.26 -12.52 26.33
C LEU A 403 3.99 -11.01 26.35
N PRO A 404 4.71 -10.15 25.59
CA PRO A 404 4.43 -8.72 25.56
C PRO A 404 3.10 -8.38 24.88
N LEU A 405 2.60 -9.22 23.98
CA LEU A 405 1.25 -9.05 23.40
C LEU A 405 0.12 -9.44 24.38
N ARG A 406 0.41 -10.19 25.44
CA ARG A 406 -0.58 -10.71 26.40
C ARG A 406 -1.64 -11.59 25.72
N THR A 407 -1.24 -12.37 24.72
CA THR A 407 -2.14 -13.20 23.88
C THR A 407 -2.00 -14.70 24.12
N LEU A 408 -1.12 -15.12 25.05
CA LEU A 408 -0.90 -16.54 25.33
C LEU A 408 -2.09 -17.16 26.06
N PRO A 409 -2.50 -18.40 25.72
CA PRO A 409 -3.64 -19.05 26.33
C PRO A 409 -3.40 -19.29 27.82
N PHE A 410 -4.42 -19.06 28.66
CA PHE A 410 -4.36 -19.22 30.12
C PHE A 410 -3.40 -18.25 30.86
N GLY A 411 -2.90 -17.21 30.18
CA GLY A 411 -2.16 -16.16 30.89
C GLY A 411 -3.09 -15.19 31.60
N SER A 412 -2.56 -14.50 32.61
CA SER A 412 -3.28 -13.54 33.44
C SER A 412 -2.47 -12.27 33.64
N VAL A 413 -3.16 -11.15 33.83
CA VAL A 413 -2.52 -9.90 34.27
C VAL A 413 -2.60 -9.87 35.79
N GLU A 414 -1.44 -9.78 36.42
CA GLU A 414 -1.29 -9.70 37.88
C GLU A 414 -1.68 -8.31 38.40
N ALA A 415 -1.85 -8.19 39.72
CA ALA A 415 -2.24 -6.91 40.35
C ALA A 415 -1.23 -5.77 40.15
N ASP A 416 0.05 -6.10 39.92
CA ASP A 416 1.12 -5.14 39.61
C ASP A 416 1.14 -4.72 38.12
N GLY A 417 0.21 -5.23 37.31
CA GLY A 417 0.09 -4.95 35.88
C GLY A 417 1.02 -5.79 35.00
N SER A 418 1.86 -6.66 35.57
CA SER A 418 2.67 -7.62 34.82
C SER A 418 1.81 -8.74 34.24
N TYR A 419 2.24 -9.32 33.12
CA TYR A 419 1.57 -10.46 32.51
C TYR A 419 2.30 -11.74 32.86
N SER A 420 1.58 -12.71 33.44
CA SER A 420 2.09 -14.02 33.82
C SER A 420 1.56 -15.10 32.87
N TRP A 421 2.44 -16.03 32.51
CA TRP A 421 2.10 -17.23 31.76
C TRP A 421 3.00 -18.38 32.20
N LEU A 422 2.40 -19.39 32.84
CA LEU A 422 3.13 -20.48 33.51
C LEU A 422 4.18 -19.92 34.51
N SER A 423 5.46 -20.24 34.32
CA SER A 423 6.56 -19.76 35.17
C SER A 423 7.25 -18.51 34.61
N LEU A 424 6.71 -17.89 33.56
CA LEU A 424 7.26 -16.69 32.93
C LEU A 424 6.39 -15.48 33.30
N SER A 425 7.03 -14.35 33.57
CA SER A 425 6.34 -13.06 33.75
C SER A 425 7.07 -11.95 33.00
N THR A 426 6.33 -10.94 32.56
CA THR A 426 6.90 -9.75 31.92
C THR A 426 6.12 -8.49 32.30
N ALA A 427 6.86 -7.40 32.53
CA ALA A 427 6.29 -6.06 32.62
C ALA A 427 6.22 -5.36 31.25
N ASP A 428 6.94 -5.87 30.23
CA ASP A 428 6.89 -5.33 28.87
C ASP A 428 5.48 -5.53 28.29
N ARG A 429 4.94 -4.47 27.69
CA ARG A 429 3.61 -4.44 27.06
C ARG A 429 3.74 -3.87 25.66
N SER A 430 3.33 -4.66 24.68
CA SER A 430 3.15 -4.18 23.32
C SER A 430 1.91 -3.30 23.22
N PHE A 431 2.01 -2.19 22.50
CA PHE A 431 0.88 -1.31 22.19
C PHE A 431 -0.03 -1.90 21.09
N ILE A 432 0.44 -2.89 20.32
CA ILE A 432 -0.24 -3.42 19.12
C ILE A 432 -1.65 -3.98 19.44
N PRO A 433 -1.86 -4.80 20.49
CA PRO A 433 -3.20 -5.33 20.79
C PRO A 433 -4.20 -4.25 21.20
N ASP A 434 -3.76 -3.20 21.91
CA ASP A 434 -4.61 -2.09 22.31
C ASP A 434 -4.96 -1.22 21.10
N TRP A 435 -3.99 -0.99 20.19
CA TRP A 435 -4.23 -0.29 18.93
C TRP A 435 -5.17 -1.10 18.01
N ALA A 436 -4.99 -2.42 17.89
CA ALA A 436 -5.91 -3.30 17.16
C ALA A 436 -7.33 -3.25 17.75
N ARG A 437 -7.44 -3.25 19.09
CA ARG A 437 -8.74 -3.08 19.76
C ARG A 437 -9.35 -1.72 19.44
N TRP A 438 -8.55 -0.66 19.47
CA TRP A 438 -8.99 0.70 19.16
C TRP A 438 -9.53 0.80 17.73
N ASN A 439 -8.81 0.28 16.73
CA ASN A 439 -9.27 0.35 15.34
C ASN A 439 -10.50 -0.52 15.11
N TYR A 440 -10.42 -1.80 15.50
CA TYR A 440 -11.43 -2.79 15.11
C TYR A 440 -12.67 -2.82 16.01
N SER A 441 -12.66 -2.13 17.16
CA SER A 441 -13.91 -1.82 17.88
C SER A 441 -14.84 -0.98 17.01
N GLY A 442 -14.25 -0.15 16.14
CA GLY A 442 -14.93 0.78 15.26
C GLY A 442 -15.42 2.04 15.95
N TYR A 443 -15.98 2.95 15.14
CA TYR A 443 -16.57 4.22 15.59
C TYR A 443 -17.71 3.99 16.59
N GLU A 444 -18.56 3.01 16.31
CA GLU A 444 -19.82 2.72 17.02
C GLU A 444 -19.63 2.29 18.48
N ARG A 445 -18.40 1.95 18.85
CA ARG A 445 -18.04 1.53 20.22
C ARG A 445 -17.17 2.54 20.95
N LYS A 446 -17.00 3.75 20.39
CA LYS A 446 -16.30 4.85 21.06
C LYS A 446 -17.26 5.57 21.99
N ASP A 447 -16.75 6.01 23.14
CA ASP A 447 -17.55 6.74 24.12
C ASP A 447 -18.14 8.04 23.54
N ALA A 448 -17.42 8.69 22.63
CA ALA A 448 -17.86 9.92 21.95
C ALA A 448 -18.63 9.66 20.64
N TYR A 449 -19.00 8.42 20.33
CA TYR A 449 -19.80 8.12 19.14
C TYR A 449 -21.15 8.86 19.09
N PRO A 450 -21.90 9.02 20.21
CA PRO A 450 -23.13 9.81 20.19
C PRO A 450 -22.90 11.28 19.81
N GLU A 451 -21.82 11.89 20.31
CA GLU A 451 -21.42 13.26 19.94
C GLU A 451 -21.09 13.34 18.45
N PHE A 452 -20.26 12.42 17.93
CA PHE A 452 -19.93 12.35 16.51
C PHE A 452 -21.17 12.22 15.63
N ARG A 453 -22.09 11.33 15.98
CA ARG A 453 -23.35 11.15 15.23
C ARG A 453 -24.22 12.39 15.28
N ALA A 454 -24.37 13.02 16.44
CA ALA A 454 -25.15 14.25 16.55
C ALA A 454 -24.60 15.38 15.66
N VAL A 455 -23.28 15.53 15.56
CA VAL A 455 -22.62 16.49 14.65
C VAL A 455 -22.91 16.16 13.19
N VAL A 456 -22.74 14.90 12.79
CA VAL A 456 -23.00 14.43 11.42
C VAL A 456 -24.48 14.64 11.04
N ASP A 457 -25.41 14.20 11.90
CA ASP A 457 -26.84 14.33 11.67
C ASP A 457 -27.27 15.81 11.61
N THR A 458 -26.62 16.69 12.37
CA THR A 458 -26.84 18.15 12.30
C THR A 458 -26.37 18.71 10.96
N MET A 459 -25.22 18.27 10.46
CA MET A 459 -24.73 18.72 9.15
C MET A 459 -25.62 18.22 8.01
N ASP A 460 -26.17 17.02 8.13
CA ASP A 460 -27.15 16.48 7.18
C ASP A 460 -28.42 17.37 7.12
N ASP A 461 -29.01 17.69 8.29
CA ASP A 461 -30.17 18.60 8.39
C ASP A 461 -29.88 20.01 7.88
N VAL A 462 -28.68 20.54 8.16
CA VAL A 462 -28.21 21.82 7.61
C VAL A 462 -28.17 21.76 6.08
N GLY A 463 -27.62 20.67 5.52
CA GLY A 463 -27.57 20.43 4.07
C GLY A 463 -28.95 20.33 3.44
N GLU A 464 -29.91 19.67 4.08
CA GLU A 464 -31.30 19.57 3.58
C GLU A 464 -32.04 20.91 3.62
N ARG A 465 -31.87 21.69 4.70
CA ARG A 465 -32.60 22.96 4.91
C ARG A 465 -32.01 24.13 4.12
N LEU A 466 -30.68 24.24 4.11
CA LEU A 466 -29.98 25.40 3.55
C LEU A 466 -29.33 25.06 2.21
N GLY A 467 -29.09 23.79 1.92
CA GLY A 467 -28.53 23.29 0.67
C GLY A 467 -27.12 22.70 0.85
N CYS A 468 -26.71 21.85 -0.10
CA CYS A 468 -25.41 21.18 -0.04
C CYS A 468 -24.23 22.16 -0.14
N GLY A 469 -23.07 21.75 0.35
CA GLY A 469 -21.87 22.59 0.39
C GLY A 469 -20.67 21.91 1.05
N ARG A 470 -19.49 22.52 0.93
CA ARG A 470 -18.27 22.04 1.61
C ARG A 470 -18.22 22.57 3.03
N ALA A 471 -17.73 21.75 3.95
CA ALA A 471 -17.49 22.14 5.33
C ALA A 471 -15.98 22.22 5.64
N MET A 472 -15.56 23.33 6.23
CA MET A 472 -14.32 23.45 6.97
C MET A 472 -14.62 23.30 8.46
N TRP A 473 -13.91 22.42 9.14
CA TRP A 473 -14.12 22.17 10.56
C TRP A 473 -12.84 22.43 11.34
N GLU A 474 -12.99 22.99 12.53
CA GLU A 474 -11.89 23.24 13.46
C GLU A 474 -11.21 21.93 13.85
N TYR A 475 -9.88 21.92 13.77
CA TYR A 475 -9.06 20.79 14.14
C TYR A 475 -8.54 20.91 15.57
N GLU A 476 -8.72 19.84 16.37
CA GLU A 476 -7.97 19.59 17.60
C GLU A 476 -7.83 18.08 17.81
N THR A 477 -6.60 17.57 17.81
CA THR A 477 -6.32 16.13 17.95
C THR A 477 -6.99 15.51 19.18
N ALA A 478 -6.92 16.19 20.33
CA ALA A 478 -7.40 15.63 21.60
C ALA A 478 -8.92 15.45 21.64
N ARG A 479 -9.68 16.38 21.04
CA ARG A 479 -11.13 16.27 20.92
C ARG A 479 -11.51 15.23 19.87
N LEU A 480 -10.96 15.35 18.67
CA LEU A 480 -11.37 14.55 17.51
C LEU A 480 -10.98 13.07 17.67
N ASP A 481 -9.82 12.75 18.25
CA ASP A 481 -9.41 11.36 18.46
C ASP A 481 -10.39 10.59 19.37
N ARG A 482 -11.18 11.28 20.22
CA ARG A 482 -12.25 10.62 21.01
C ARG A 482 -13.32 9.95 20.13
N TYR A 483 -13.54 10.44 18.90
CA TYR A 483 -14.41 9.80 17.92
C TYR A 483 -13.82 8.50 17.36
N GLY A 484 -12.57 8.19 17.66
CA GLY A 484 -11.85 7.00 17.23
C GLY A 484 -10.70 7.30 16.28
N THR A 485 -10.64 8.50 15.70
CA THR A 485 -9.53 9.04 14.91
C THR A 485 -9.68 10.55 14.82
N PRO A 486 -8.58 11.35 14.76
CA PRO A 486 -8.67 12.78 14.51
C PRO A 486 -9.27 13.12 13.12
N MET A 487 -9.50 12.12 12.28
CA MET A 487 -9.94 12.26 10.89
C MET A 487 -11.43 11.98 10.69
N ALA A 488 -12.21 11.83 11.76
CA ALA A 488 -13.59 11.36 11.69
C ALA A 488 -14.48 12.25 10.80
N LEU A 489 -14.27 13.57 10.82
CA LEU A 489 -15.03 14.55 10.03
C LEU A 489 -14.61 14.61 8.55
N MET A 490 -13.56 13.88 8.13
CA MET A 490 -13.34 13.60 6.72
C MET A 490 -14.47 12.74 6.12
N LEU A 491 -15.25 12.04 6.96
CA LEU A 491 -16.34 11.17 6.54
C LEU A 491 -17.71 11.88 6.46
N LEU A 492 -17.78 13.19 6.70
CA LEU A 492 -19.01 13.98 6.44
C LEU A 492 -19.68 13.63 5.09
N PRO A 493 -18.96 13.60 3.95
CA PRO A 493 -19.57 13.25 2.66
C PRO A 493 -20.12 11.82 2.63
N GLN A 494 -19.48 10.87 3.32
CA GLN A 494 -19.97 9.50 3.37
C GLN A 494 -21.27 9.36 4.17
N PHE A 495 -21.48 10.19 5.20
CA PHE A 495 -22.65 10.09 6.06
C PHE A 495 -23.79 11.05 5.69
N THR A 496 -23.57 11.94 4.73
CA THR A 496 -24.55 12.93 4.23
C THR A 496 -24.85 12.72 2.74
N ASP A 497 -24.62 11.50 2.23
CA ASP A 497 -24.81 11.12 0.82
C ASP A 497 -24.16 12.09 -0.20
N GLY A 498 -22.99 12.62 0.17
CA GLY A 498 -22.22 13.58 -0.63
C GLY A 498 -22.72 15.03 -0.58
N CYS A 499 -23.79 15.33 0.17
CA CYS A 499 -24.32 16.69 0.28
C CYS A 499 -23.38 17.62 1.04
N ILE A 500 -22.79 17.16 2.15
CA ILE A 500 -21.78 17.92 2.90
C ILE A 500 -20.39 17.37 2.60
N GLY A 501 -19.64 18.10 1.77
CA GLY A 501 -18.22 17.82 1.53
C GLY A 501 -17.35 18.20 2.73
N SER A 502 -16.10 17.72 2.76
CA SER A 502 -15.12 18.05 3.80
C SER A 502 -13.91 18.71 3.16
N MET A 503 -13.41 19.81 3.72
CA MET A 503 -12.18 20.43 3.19
C MET A 503 -10.92 19.63 3.50
N GLU A 504 -11.02 18.66 4.42
CA GLU A 504 -9.96 17.71 4.71
C GLU A 504 -10.31 16.29 4.27
N GLY A 505 -9.31 15.55 3.81
CA GLY A 505 -9.45 14.17 3.35
C GLY A 505 -8.18 13.34 3.58
N LEU A 506 -8.26 12.01 3.54
CA LEU A 506 -7.07 11.23 3.91
C LEU A 506 -5.94 11.30 2.86
N PHE A 507 -6.29 11.42 1.59
CA PHE A 507 -5.34 11.29 0.49
C PHE A 507 -4.61 12.60 0.19
N PHE A 508 -3.81 13.06 1.16
CA PHE A 508 -3.09 14.34 1.12
C PHE A 508 -2.27 14.53 -0.17
N GLU A 509 -1.59 13.49 -0.64
CA GLU A 509 -0.75 13.55 -1.84
C GLU A 509 -1.56 13.55 -3.14
N ALA A 510 -2.86 13.24 -3.10
CA ALA A 510 -3.69 13.11 -4.28
C ALA A 510 -4.33 14.42 -4.77
N SER A 511 -4.28 15.49 -3.97
CA SER A 511 -4.80 16.81 -4.35
C SER A 511 -3.72 17.89 -4.24
N THR A 512 -3.59 18.72 -5.27
CA THR A 512 -2.77 19.94 -5.22
C THR A 512 -3.45 21.07 -4.46
N THR A 513 -4.65 20.86 -3.93
CA THR A 513 -5.35 21.82 -3.06
C THR A 513 -5.06 21.58 -1.56
N THR A 514 -4.47 20.42 -1.21
CA THR A 514 -4.07 20.07 0.16
C THR A 514 -3.28 21.16 0.91
N PRO A 515 -2.30 21.86 0.30
CA PRO A 515 -1.53 22.88 1.01
C PRO A 515 -2.40 24.03 1.53
N TYR A 516 -3.36 24.49 0.72
CA TYR A 516 -4.26 25.60 1.06
C TYR A 516 -5.28 25.19 2.12
N HIS A 517 -5.71 23.91 2.13
CA HIS A 517 -6.47 23.39 3.26
C HIS A 517 -5.71 23.55 4.58
N PHE A 518 -4.43 23.17 4.63
CA PHE A 518 -3.67 23.28 5.88
C PHE A 518 -3.39 24.73 6.29
N LEU A 519 -3.26 25.66 5.33
CA LEU A 519 -3.21 27.10 5.62
C LEU A 519 -4.52 27.56 6.28
N ASN A 520 -5.67 27.25 5.66
CA ASN A 520 -6.99 27.58 6.21
C ASN A 520 -7.21 26.90 7.57
N GLN A 521 -6.76 25.66 7.76
CA GLN A 521 -6.90 24.96 9.03
C GLN A 521 -6.15 25.69 10.14
N SER A 522 -5.00 26.29 9.82
CA SER A 522 -4.22 27.09 10.78
C SER A 522 -4.93 28.40 11.15
N GLU A 523 -5.65 29.01 10.22
CA GLU A 523 -6.44 30.23 10.43
C GLU A 523 -7.77 29.96 11.15
N LEU A 524 -8.32 28.76 11.03
CA LEU A 524 -9.66 28.38 11.51
C LEU A 524 -9.65 27.35 12.65
N SER A 525 -8.48 27.10 13.26
CA SER A 525 -8.38 26.21 14.42
C SER A 525 -7.49 26.80 15.50
N ALA A 526 -7.91 26.73 16.75
CA ALA A 526 -7.06 27.13 17.87
C ALA A 526 -5.83 26.21 18.05
N SER A 527 -5.94 24.94 17.63
CA SER A 527 -4.88 23.92 17.76
C SER A 527 -4.74 23.07 16.49
N PRO A 528 -4.31 23.68 15.35
CA PRO A 528 -4.26 23.03 14.05
C PRO A 528 -3.23 21.90 13.97
N SER A 529 -3.38 21.00 12.99
CA SER A 529 -2.46 19.87 12.79
C SER A 529 -1.12 20.29 12.16
N ARG A 530 -1.16 21.23 11.21
CA ARG A 530 0.00 21.69 10.42
C ARG A 530 0.79 20.52 9.81
N ALA A 531 0.08 19.54 9.25
CA ALA A 531 0.68 18.27 8.86
C ALA A 531 1.64 18.35 7.66
N GLN A 532 1.38 19.24 6.70
CA GLN A 532 2.31 19.50 5.60
C GLN A 532 3.44 20.44 6.07
N ARG A 533 4.68 20.13 5.73
CA ARG A 533 5.84 20.96 6.12
C ARG A 533 6.04 22.13 5.15
N ASP A 534 6.89 23.05 5.54
CA ASP A 534 7.39 24.15 4.70
C ASP A 534 6.30 25.12 4.20
N LEU A 535 5.18 25.22 4.92
CA LEU A 535 4.11 26.19 4.67
C LEU A 535 4.17 27.37 5.65
N PRO A 536 3.80 28.60 5.22
CA PRO A 536 3.81 29.81 6.04
C PRO A 536 2.59 29.86 6.99
N TYR A 537 2.51 28.95 7.95
CA TYR A 537 1.38 28.87 8.88
C TYR A 537 1.21 30.12 9.77
N GLY A 538 0.02 30.71 9.73
CA GLY A 538 -0.42 31.79 10.62
C GLY A 538 -1.03 31.29 11.95
N PRO A 539 -1.30 32.20 12.90
CA PRO A 539 -2.13 31.91 14.07
C PRO A 539 -3.62 31.79 13.68
N LEU A 540 -4.48 31.50 14.66
CA LEU A 540 -5.94 31.60 14.52
C LEU A 540 -6.33 33.03 14.12
N ASP A 541 -6.99 33.15 12.98
CA ASP A 541 -7.49 34.39 12.38
C ASP A 541 -8.73 34.03 11.55
N VAL A 542 -9.90 34.03 12.20
CA VAL A 542 -11.15 33.58 11.57
C VAL A 542 -11.59 34.53 10.46
N GLU A 543 -11.31 35.83 10.57
CA GLU A 543 -11.61 36.81 9.51
C GLU A 543 -10.85 36.47 8.23
N ARG A 544 -9.52 36.28 8.33
CA ARG A 544 -8.70 35.85 7.18
C ARG A 544 -9.11 34.47 6.67
N GLY A 545 -9.39 33.53 7.58
CA GLY A 545 -9.86 32.20 7.22
C GLY A 545 -11.15 32.23 6.40
N VAL A 546 -12.10 33.12 6.74
CA VAL A 546 -13.36 33.29 6.01
C VAL A 546 -13.15 33.80 4.58
N GLU A 547 -12.24 34.76 4.36
CA GLU A 547 -11.87 35.21 3.01
C GLU A 547 -11.38 34.03 2.14
N HIS A 548 -10.55 33.17 2.73
CA HIS A 548 -10.07 31.95 2.07
C HIS A 548 -11.17 30.89 1.86
N LEU A 549 -12.15 30.77 2.77
CA LEU A 549 -13.31 29.92 2.59
C LEU A 549 -14.17 30.40 1.40
N GLN A 550 -14.37 31.71 1.25
CA GLN A 550 -15.08 32.31 0.12
C GLN A 550 -14.36 32.01 -1.19
N LEU A 551 -13.03 32.19 -1.24
CA LEU A 551 -12.20 31.87 -2.39
C LEU A 551 -12.30 30.40 -2.82
N LEU A 552 -12.37 29.47 -1.85
CA LEU A 552 -12.50 28.03 -2.11
C LEU A 552 -13.96 27.55 -2.20
N GLY A 553 -14.96 28.44 -2.13
CA GLY A 553 -16.38 28.07 -2.19
C GLY A 553 -16.79 27.12 -1.07
N VAL A 554 -16.32 27.39 0.16
CA VAL A 554 -16.60 26.58 1.35
C VAL A 554 -17.75 27.22 2.12
N ARG A 555 -18.91 26.57 2.06
CA ARG A 555 -20.18 27.11 2.54
C ARG A 555 -20.34 27.07 4.05
N TYR A 556 -19.75 26.07 4.71
CA TYR A 556 -19.93 25.84 6.14
C TYR A 556 -18.62 25.89 6.89
N TYR A 557 -18.60 26.64 7.99
CA TYR A 557 -17.53 26.63 8.96
C TYR A 557 -18.03 26.04 10.29
N MET A 558 -17.32 25.06 10.83
CA MET A 558 -17.67 24.40 12.09
C MET A 558 -16.58 24.71 13.13
N ALA A 559 -16.93 25.38 14.22
CA ALA A 559 -16.00 25.75 15.29
C ALA A 559 -16.48 25.21 16.64
N PHE A 560 -15.56 25.05 17.59
CA PHE A 560 -15.92 24.68 18.96
C PHE A 560 -15.03 25.28 20.05
N SER A 561 -13.82 25.73 19.73
CA SER A 561 -12.97 26.38 20.74
C SER A 561 -13.57 27.74 21.11
N PRO A 562 -13.52 28.14 22.38
CA PRO A 562 -14.01 29.45 22.80
C PRO A 562 -13.37 30.59 22.01
N GLU A 563 -12.09 30.46 21.63
CA GLU A 563 -11.35 31.45 20.85
C GLU A 563 -11.88 31.57 19.43
N ALA A 564 -12.04 30.45 18.72
CA ALA A 564 -12.54 30.45 17.34
C ALA A 564 -14.01 30.91 17.26
N VAL A 565 -14.85 30.47 18.21
CA VAL A 565 -16.26 30.89 18.30
C VAL A 565 -16.36 32.39 18.60
N ALA A 566 -15.51 32.92 19.50
CA ALA A 566 -15.52 34.35 19.82
C ALA A 566 -15.11 35.22 18.62
N GLN A 567 -14.12 34.80 17.83
CA GLN A 567 -13.76 35.50 16.59
C GLN A 567 -14.86 35.36 15.53
N ALA A 568 -15.43 34.17 15.35
CA ALA A 568 -16.50 33.91 14.39
C ALA A 568 -17.72 34.82 14.61
N GLN A 569 -18.08 35.08 15.87
CA GLN A 569 -19.18 35.99 16.24
C GLN A 569 -18.94 37.47 15.86
N THR A 570 -17.71 37.84 15.53
CA THR A 570 -17.37 39.21 15.12
C THR A 570 -17.29 39.41 13.60
N VAL A 571 -17.30 38.33 12.82
CA VAL A 571 -17.21 38.37 11.35
C VAL A 571 -18.63 38.49 10.77
N SER A 572 -18.89 39.51 9.95
CA SER A 572 -20.22 39.80 9.41
C SER A 572 -20.71 38.78 8.38
N GLU A 573 -19.77 38.10 7.73
CA GLU A 573 -19.96 37.12 6.67
C GLU A 573 -20.34 35.74 7.23
N LEU A 574 -20.31 35.57 8.56
CA LEU A 574 -20.70 34.34 9.24
C LEU A 574 -22.07 34.47 9.89
N THR A 575 -22.99 33.59 9.50
CA THR A 575 -24.28 33.43 10.17
C THR A 575 -24.34 32.10 10.89
N GLU A 576 -24.51 32.09 12.21
CA GLU A 576 -24.68 30.84 12.97
C GLU A 576 -26.02 30.19 12.61
N VAL A 577 -25.98 28.95 12.10
CA VAL A 577 -27.15 28.22 11.60
C VAL A 577 -27.51 27.00 12.46
N ALA A 578 -26.57 26.48 13.24
CA ALA A 578 -26.80 25.38 14.18
C ALA A 578 -25.75 25.35 15.30
N SER A 579 -26.11 24.72 16.43
CA SER A 579 -25.17 24.36 17.49
C SER A 579 -25.54 23.00 18.09
N VAL A 580 -24.54 22.15 18.32
CA VAL A 580 -24.72 20.76 18.79
C VAL A 580 -23.50 20.29 19.56
N GLU A 581 -23.67 19.80 20.80
CA GLU A 581 -22.57 19.24 21.61
C GLU A 581 -21.31 20.15 21.69
N GLY A 582 -21.52 21.46 21.75
CA GLY A 582 -20.44 22.47 21.81
C GLY A 582 -19.79 22.80 20.46
N TRP A 583 -20.25 22.22 19.35
CA TRP A 583 -19.98 22.71 18.01
C TRP A 583 -20.93 23.85 17.66
N HIS A 584 -20.43 24.83 16.91
CA HIS A 584 -21.16 25.93 16.29
C HIS A 584 -20.94 25.84 14.78
N VAL A 585 -22.03 25.83 14.02
CA VAL A 585 -22.00 25.76 12.55
C VAL A 585 -22.42 27.11 12.00
N TYR A 586 -21.56 27.70 11.18
CA TYR A 586 -21.76 28.96 10.51
C TYR A 586 -21.93 28.73 9.01
N GLU A 587 -22.92 29.39 8.41
CA GLU A 587 -22.99 29.59 6.97
C GLU A 587 -22.10 30.79 6.60
N VAL A 588 -21.27 30.59 5.58
CA VAL A 588 -20.34 31.58 5.04
C VAL A 588 -20.96 32.23 3.80
N ALA A 589 -21.07 33.56 3.80
CA ALA A 589 -21.58 34.34 2.67
C ALA A 589 -20.64 34.27 1.44
N ASP A 590 -21.17 34.50 0.23
CA ASP A 590 -20.40 34.65 -1.03
C ASP A 590 -19.56 33.42 -1.43
N THR A 591 -20.15 32.23 -1.27
CA THR A 591 -19.49 30.93 -1.48
C THR A 591 -19.93 30.21 -2.76
N GLU A 592 -20.52 30.91 -3.72
CA GLU A 592 -20.94 30.34 -5.01
C GLU A 592 -19.78 29.60 -5.69
N LEU A 593 -20.06 28.38 -6.15
CA LEU A 593 -19.06 27.49 -6.75
C LEU A 593 -18.50 28.04 -8.07
N VAL A 594 -19.29 28.86 -8.77
CA VAL A 594 -18.90 29.51 -10.02
C VAL A 594 -19.15 31.00 -9.86
N ALA A 595 -18.12 31.81 -10.08
CA ALA A 595 -18.16 33.25 -9.85
C ALA A 595 -17.56 34.01 -11.04
N PRO A 596 -18.11 35.19 -11.40
CA PRO A 596 -17.48 36.06 -12.38
C PRO A 596 -16.11 36.55 -11.89
N LEU A 597 -15.21 36.86 -12.81
CA LEU A 597 -13.97 37.58 -12.50
C LEU A 597 -14.12 39.06 -12.83
N ASP A 598 -13.44 39.91 -12.06
CA ASP A 598 -13.38 41.36 -12.29
C ASP A 598 -12.21 41.78 -13.20
N ALA A 599 -11.17 40.95 -13.28
CA ALA A 599 -9.99 41.17 -14.13
C ALA A 599 -9.56 39.91 -14.92
N GLU A 600 -8.83 40.10 -16.01
CA GLU A 600 -8.21 38.99 -16.75
C GLU A 600 -7.14 38.30 -15.89
N PRO A 601 -7.09 36.96 -15.86
CA PRO A 601 -5.97 36.24 -15.27
C PRO A 601 -4.65 36.52 -16.00
N VAL A 602 -3.54 36.44 -15.28
CA VAL A 602 -2.19 36.63 -15.85
C VAL A 602 -1.47 35.28 -15.93
N VAL A 603 -0.95 34.95 -17.12
CA VAL A 603 -0.23 33.69 -17.35
C VAL A 603 1.22 33.81 -16.89
N LEU A 604 1.66 32.89 -16.03
CA LEU A 604 3.05 32.81 -15.60
C LEU A 604 3.92 32.10 -16.65
N GLU A 605 4.99 32.76 -17.09
CA GLU A 605 6.02 32.17 -17.95
C GLU A 605 7.20 31.63 -17.14
N GLY A 606 7.76 30.50 -17.56
CA GLY A 606 8.95 29.93 -16.93
C GLY A 606 8.69 29.14 -15.64
N VAL A 607 7.44 28.99 -15.21
CA VAL A 607 7.04 28.17 -14.06
C VAL A 607 6.45 26.84 -14.54
N ALA A 608 6.87 25.72 -13.94
CA ALA A 608 6.24 24.44 -14.23
C ALA A 608 4.73 24.46 -13.92
N LYS A 609 3.89 23.85 -14.76
CA LYS A 609 2.42 23.83 -14.59
C LYS A 609 1.91 23.06 -13.34
N GLY A 610 2.83 22.48 -12.56
CA GLY A 610 2.59 21.74 -11.33
C GLY A 610 3.90 21.37 -10.63
N GLY A 611 3.80 20.83 -9.41
CA GLY A 611 4.96 20.60 -8.55
C GLY A 611 5.30 21.79 -7.67
N GLU A 612 6.51 21.77 -7.11
CA GLU A 612 7.02 22.74 -6.12
C GLU A 612 7.06 24.17 -6.66
N GLU A 613 7.60 24.39 -7.87
CA GLU A 613 7.66 25.74 -8.47
C GLU A 613 6.28 26.42 -8.60
N TRP A 614 5.23 25.66 -8.92
CA TRP A 614 3.86 26.19 -8.95
C TRP A 614 3.33 26.45 -7.54
N LEU A 615 3.62 25.53 -6.61
CA LEU A 615 3.16 25.64 -5.24
C LEU A 615 3.70 26.91 -4.59
N ASP A 616 4.99 27.20 -4.76
CA ASP A 616 5.64 28.37 -4.16
C ASP A 616 4.95 29.67 -4.58
N VAL A 617 4.81 29.90 -5.90
CA VAL A 617 4.17 31.13 -6.42
C VAL A 617 2.69 31.23 -6.05
N ALA A 618 1.99 30.10 -5.98
CA ALA A 618 0.57 30.08 -5.66
C ALA A 618 0.33 30.25 -4.15
N VAL A 619 1.23 29.77 -3.28
CA VAL A 619 1.20 30.06 -1.83
C VAL A 619 1.52 31.51 -1.57
N ASP A 620 2.51 32.09 -2.23
CA ASP A 620 2.82 33.53 -2.11
C ASP A 620 1.61 34.39 -2.49
N TRP A 621 0.94 34.07 -3.60
CA TRP A 621 -0.32 34.70 -4.00
C TRP A 621 -1.46 34.47 -3.00
N TYR A 622 -1.59 33.25 -2.47
CA TYR A 622 -2.65 32.89 -1.53
C TYR A 622 -2.50 33.63 -0.19
N MET A 623 -1.27 33.88 0.25
CA MET A 623 -1.00 34.55 1.52
C MET A 623 -0.98 36.08 1.44
N ASP A 624 -1.04 36.67 0.24
CA ASP A 624 -1.05 38.12 0.04
C ASP A 624 -2.43 38.60 -0.42
N PRO A 625 -3.27 39.17 0.47
CA PRO A 625 -4.59 39.70 0.11
C PRO A 625 -4.52 40.72 -1.04
N ALA A 626 -3.45 41.52 -1.12
CA ALA A 626 -3.31 42.54 -2.15
C ALA A 626 -2.98 41.96 -3.54
N ALA A 627 -2.63 40.68 -3.62
CA ALA A 627 -2.36 39.98 -4.88
C ALA A 627 -3.59 39.26 -5.43
N GLN A 628 -4.64 39.06 -4.61
CA GLN A 628 -5.77 38.19 -4.94
C GLN A 628 -6.77 38.79 -5.95
N ASP A 629 -6.66 40.10 -6.23
CA ASP A 629 -7.48 40.79 -7.25
C ASP A 629 -7.22 40.24 -8.67
N VAL A 630 -6.04 39.67 -8.92
CA VAL A 630 -5.67 39.11 -10.22
C VAL A 630 -5.18 37.67 -10.06
N PHE A 631 -5.88 36.73 -10.67
CA PHE A 631 -5.53 35.31 -10.63
C PHE A 631 -4.28 35.00 -11.47
N LEU A 632 -3.35 34.24 -10.89
CA LEU A 632 -2.20 33.69 -11.60
C LEU A 632 -2.59 32.39 -12.31
N ALA A 633 -2.32 32.30 -13.61
CA ALA A 633 -2.70 31.18 -14.47
C ALA A 633 -1.48 30.39 -14.97
N ALA A 634 -1.61 29.06 -15.04
CA ALA A 634 -0.55 28.18 -15.57
C ALA A 634 -0.51 28.15 -17.10
N ASP A 635 -1.60 28.56 -17.74
CA ASP A 635 -1.82 28.63 -19.17
C ASP A 635 -3.08 29.47 -19.43
N GLY A 636 -3.32 29.88 -20.67
CA GLY A 636 -4.46 30.75 -21.00
C GLY A 636 -4.55 31.13 -22.47
N PRO A 637 -5.62 31.83 -22.88
CA PRO A 637 -5.73 32.48 -24.19
C PRO A 637 -4.51 33.33 -24.53
N SER A 638 -4.31 33.56 -25.84
CA SER A 638 -3.22 34.42 -26.31
C SER A 638 -3.40 35.90 -25.98
N SER A 639 -4.61 36.31 -25.62
CA SER A 639 -4.95 37.67 -25.23
C SER A 639 -4.51 38.02 -23.82
N TRP A 640 -4.56 37.07 -22.88
CA TRP A 640 -4.17 37.31 -21.48
C TRP A 640 -2.71 37.73 -21.38
N ALA A 641 -2.42 38.65 -20.47
CA ALA A 641 -1.07 39.10 -20.18
C ALA A 641 -0.18 37.93 -19.73
N ARG A 642 1.11 38.02 -20.04
CA ARG A 642 2.14 37.04 -19.68
C ARG A 642 3.20 37.73 -18.85
N MET A 643 3.64 37.11 -17.77
CA MET A 643 4.69 37.68 -16.92
C MET A 643 5.64 36.61 -16.36
N PRO A 644 6.90 36.96 -16.06
CA PRO A 644 7.79 36.11 -15.27
C PRO A 644 7.29 36.03 -13.81
N PRO A 645 7.73 35.02 -13.03
CA PRO A 645 7.25 34.81 -11.66
C PRO A 645 7.54 35.97 -10.70
N GLU A 646 8.59 36.76 -10.92
CA GLU A 646 8.90 37.94 -10.10
C GLU A 646 8.11 39.21 -10.52
N GLY A 647 7.29 39.10 -11.58
CA GLY A 647 6.43 40.17 -12.06
C GLY A 647 5.31 40.50 -11.09
N ARG A 648 4.78 41.72 -11.17
CA ARG A 648 3.52 42.08 -10.52
C ARG A 648 2.41 42.06 -11.57
N PRO A 649 1.29 41.38 -11.32
CA PRO A 649 0.19 41.37 -12.27
C PRO A 649 -0.38 42.79 -12.38
N GLU A 650 -0.59 43.25 -13.61
CA GLU A 650 -1.37 44.45 -13.87
C GLU A 650 -2.84 44.05 -13.99
N GLU A 651 -3.72 44.78 -13.32
CA GLU A 651 -5.16 44.54 -13.39
C GLU A 651 -5.70 45.03 -14.73
N GLU A 652 -6.22 44.10 -15.54
CA GLU A 652 -6.95 44.40 -16.78
C GLU A 652 -8.44 44.08 -16.57
N PRO A 653 -9.29 45.09 -16.30
CA PRO A 653 -10.70 44.86 -15.97
C PRO A 653 -11.47 44.20 -17.12
N VAL A 654 -12.35 43.26 -16.77
CA VAL A 654 -13.22 42.60 -17.74
C VAL A 654 -14.64 43.13 -17.68
N ALA A 655 -15.41 42.88 -18.75
CA ALA A 655 -16.82 43.26 -18.77
C ALA A 655 -17.61 42.39 -17.77
N PRO A 656 -18.42 42.99 -16.86
CA PRO A 656 -19.22 42.23 -15.90
C PRO A 656 -20.10 41.18 -16.58
N VAL A 657 -20.20 40.00 -15.96
CA VAL A 657 -20.99 38.86 -16.41
C VAL A 657 -21.80 38.32 -15.23
N GLU A 658 -23.05 37.94 -15.48
CA GLU A 658 -23.90 37.30 -14.49
C GLU A 658 -23.85 35.78 -14.67
N VAL A 659 -23.54 35.06 -13.59
CA VAL A 659 -23.55 33.60 -13.56
C VAL A 659 -24.84 33.12 -12.89
N SER A 660 -25.53 32.16 -13.51
CA SER A 660 -26.79 31.60 -13.00
C SER A 660 -26.88 30.09 -13.27
N ASP A 661 -27.90 29.44 -12.70
CA ASP A 661 -28.21 28.02 -12.91
C ASP A 661 -27.01 27.07 -12.68
N ILE A 662 -26.23 27.34 -11.63
CA ILE A 662 -25.08 26.51 -11.26
C ILE A 662 -25.58 25.15 -10.77
N ASN A 663 -25.16 24.08 -11.45
CA ASN A 663 -25.43 22.70 -11.06
C ASN A 663 -24.13 21.91 -11.08
N ALA A 664 -23.77 21.33 -9.92
CA ALA A 664 -22.60 20.50 -9.75
C ALA A 664 -23.01 19.07 -9.39
N GLY A 665 -22.51 18.10 -10.16
CA GLY A 665 -22.58 16.69 -9.85
C GLY A 665 -21.24 16.14 -9.39
N THR A 666 -21.12 14.81 -9.35
CA THR A 666 -19.88 14.14 -8.95
C THR A 666 -18.72 14.43 -9.90
N ASP A 667 -18.94 14.43 -11.22
CA ASP A 667 -17.88 14.58 -12.22
C ASP A 667 -18.21 15.63 -13.30
N SER A 668 -19.19 16.50 -13.03
CA SER A 668 -19.65 17.56 -13.94
C SER A 668 -20.05 18.83 -13.19
N ILE A 669 -19.89 19.98 -13.85
CA ILE A 669 -20.33 21.29 -13.39
C ILE A 669 -20.93 22.01 -14.59
N SER A 670 -22.14 22.53 -14.46
CA SER A 670 -22.80 23.32 -15.52
C SER A 670 -23.33 24.63 -14.94
N PHE A 671 -23.35 25.66 -15.78
CA PHE A 671 -23.87 26.98 -15.42
C PHE A 671 -24.21 27.77 -16.68
N ARG A 672 -24.94 28.87 -16.49
CA ARG A 672 -25.25 29.83 -17.54
C ARG A 672 -24.56 31.16 -17.29
N VAL A 673 -24.23 31.84 -18.39
CA VAL A 673 -23.83 33.24 -18.39
C VAL A 673 -24.79 34.07 -19.23
N ASP A 674 -25.02 35.31 -18.84
CA ASP A 674 -25.82 36.26 -19.61
C ASP A 674 -25.11 36.69 -20.91
N ARG A 675 -23.77 36.69 -20.90
CA ARG A 675 -22.94 36.98 -22.08
C ARG A 675 -21.67 36.10 -22.15
N PRO A 676 -21.30 35.62 -23.35
CA PRO A 676 -20.01 34.97 -23.55
C PRO A 676 -18.85 35.98 -23.65
N GLY A 677 -17.62 35.47 -23.53
CA GLY A 677 -16.36 36.20 -23.75
C GLY A 677 -15.69 36.77 -22.50
N THR A 678 -16.34 36.74 -21.34
CA THR A 678 -15.75 37.17 -20.05
C THR A 678 -15.26 35.94 -19.28
N PRO A 679 -14.04 35.93 -18.70
CA PRO A 679 -13.56 34.80 -17.91
C PRO A 679 -14.39 34.59 -16.63
N VAL A 680 -14.63 33.33 -16.29
CA VAL A 680 -15.41 32.90 -15.12
C VAL A 680 -14.58 31.91 -14.30
N LEU A 681 -14.54 32.11 -12.98
CA LEU A 681 -13.89 31.24 -12.01
C LEU A 681 -14.81 30.08 -11.64
N VAL A 682 -14.25 28.87 -11.66
CA VAL A 682 -14.87 27.67 -11.11
C VAL A 682 -14.04 27.24 -9.90
N LYS A 683 -14.62 27.38 -8.70
CA LYS A 683 -14.02 27.06 -7.40
C LYS A 683 -13.95 25.55 -7.15
N THR A 684 -13.53 24.78 -8.14
CA THR A 684 -13.26 23.33 -8.05
C THR A 684 -11.82 23.09 -8.42
N SER A 685 -11.18 22.17 -7.70
CA SER A 685 -9.78 21.84 -7.91
C SER A 685 -9.49 21.46 -9.36
N TYR A 686 -8.43 22.03 -9.92
CA TYR A 686 -7.97 21.71 -11.25
C TYR A 686 -7.31 20.33 -11.29
N PHE A 687 -7.57 19.60 -12.37
CA PHE A 687 -6.83 18.45 -12.80
C PHE A 687 -6.95 18.32 -14.33
N PRO A 688 -5.94 17.79 -15.06
CA PRO A 688 -5.92 17.78 -16.54
C PRO A 688 -7.05 17.04 -17.25
N ASN A 689 -7.91 16.32 -16.52
CA ASN A 689 -9.00 15.54 -17.09
C ASN A 689 -10.28 16.37 -17.28
N TRP A 690 -10.37 17.56 -16.67
CA TRP A 690 -11.48 18.46 -16.88
C TRP A 690 -11.50 18.98 -18.32
N GLN A 691 -12.68 18.92 -18.93
CA GLN A 691 -12.92 19.35 -20.31
C GLN A 691 -14.13 20.28 -20.31
N ALA A 692 -14.04 21.42 -21.00
CA ALA A 692 -15.14 22.35 -21.14
C ALA A 692 -15.85 22.20 -22.49
N SER A 693 -17.17 22.34 -22.47
CA SER A 693 -18.06 22.52 -23.62
C SER A 693 -18.79 23.86 -23.47
N GLY A 694 -18.93 24.60 -24.57
CA GLY A 694 -19.49 25.96 -24.52
C GLY A 694 -18.55 27.03 -23.94
N ALA A 695 -17.28 26.68 -23.71
CA ALA A 695 -16.23 27.58 -23.24
C ALA A 695 -14.84 27.11 -23.73
N ASP A 696 -13.90 28.04 -23.81
CA ASP A 696 -12.48 27.74 -23.91
C ASP A 696 -11.90 27.47 -22.51
N GLY A 697 -10.89 26.59 -22.42
CA GLY A 697 -10.31 26.10 -21.16
C GLY A 697 -10.75 24.67 -20.83
N PRO A 698 -10.79 24.27 -19.53
CA PRO A 698 -10.43 25.06 -18.35
C PRO A 698 -8.91 25.20 -18.17
N TRP A 699 -8.48 26.35 -17.65
CA TRP A 699 -7.09 26.61 -17.28
C TRP A 699 -6.92 26.59 -15.76
N ARG A 700 -5.79 26.06 -15.30
CA ARG A 700 -5.42 26.08 -13.88
C ARG A 700 -5.07 27.50 -13.45
N VAL A 701 -5.66 27.95 -12.37
CA VAL A 701 -5.28 29.20 -11.68
C VAL A 701 -4.95 28.96 -10.21
N ALA A 702 -4.23 29.90 -9.59
CA ALA A 702 -3.98 29.87 -8.15
C ALA A 702 -5.32 29.93 -7.37
N PRO A 703 -5.43 29.27 -6.21
CA PRO A 703 -4.44 28.38 -5.60
C PRO A 703 -4.35 27.00 -6.30
N ASN A 704 -5.47 26.48 -6.79
CA ASN A 704 -5.54 25.31 -7.66
C ASN A 704 -6.95 25.21 -8.30
N LEU A 705 -7.51 26.34 -8.70
CA LEU A 705 -8.88 26.42 -9.24
C LEU A 705 -8.86 26.42 -10.77
N MET A 706 -10.04 26.57 -11.37
CA MET A 706 -10.19 26.58 -12.82
C MET A 706 -10.79 27.90 -13.29
N VAL A 707 -10.29 28.42 -14.40
CA VAL A 707 -10.97 29.49 -15.16
C VAL A 707 -11.37 28.96 -16.53
N VAL A 708 -12.55 29.37 -16.99
CA VAL A 708 -13.04 29.14 -18.36
C VAL A 708 -13.46 30.47 -18.98
N VAL A 709 -13.39 30.57 -20.31
CA VAL A 709 -13.93 31.71 -21.06
C VAL A 709 -15.13 31.21 -21.88
N PRO A 710 -16.37 31.52 -21.48
CA PRO A 710 -17.56 31.06 -22.18
C PRO A 710 -17.58 31.53 -23.64
N THR A 711 -17.85 30.60 -24.56
CA THR A 711 -18.08 30.87 -25.98
C THR A 711 -19.57 30.82 -26.33
N THR A 712 -20.38 30.22 -25.45
CA THR A 712 -21.84 30.22 -25.48
C THR A 712 -22.41 30.61 -24.11
N ASN A 713 -23.71 30.89 -24.05
CA ASN A 713 -24.41 31.20 -22.79
C ASN A 713 -24.57 30.00 -21.84
N GLU A 714 -24.37 28.78 -22.31
CA GLU A 714 -24.42 27.55 -21.53
C GLU A 714 -23.02 26.94 -21.51
N VAL A 715 -22.52 26.63 -20.33
CA VAL A 715 -21.18 26.04 -20.13
C VAL A 715 -21.32 24.76 -19.34
N GLU A 716 -20.58 23.73 -19.77
CA GLU A 716 -20.46 22.46 -19.06
C GLU A 716 -18.99 22.07 -18.94
N LEU A 717 -18.52 21.83 -17.72
CA LEU A 717 -17.26 21.18 -17.44
C LEU A 717 -17.54 19.72 -17.07
N ARG A 718 -16.80 18.79 -17.67
CA ARG A 718 -16.91 17.37 -17.36
C ARG A 718 -15.54 16.75 -17.15
N TYR A 719 -15.39 15.97 -16.09
CA TYR A 719 -14.17 15.20 -15.83
C TYR A 719 -14.16 13.95 -16.70
N GLY A 720 -13.31 13.96 -17.72
CA GLY A 720 -13.35 12.98 -18.79
C GLY A 720 -12.09 12.11 -18.92
N THR A 721 -12.13 11.25 -19.93
CA THR A 721 -10.98 10.45 -20.37
C THR A 721 -10.06 11.30 -21.24
N THR A 722 -8.74 11.14 -21.08
CA THR A 722 -7.72 11.81 -21.89
C THR A 722 -6.89 10.79 -22.69
N PRO A 723 -6.04 11.23 -23.65
CA PRO A 723 -5.14 10.32 -24.37
C PRO A 723 -4.19 9.51 -23.47
N ILE A 724 -3.81 10.04 -22.29
CA ILE A 724 -2.96 9.35 -21.31
C ILE A 724 -3.68 8.10 -20.78
N ASP A 725 -4.97 8.22 -20.48
CA ASP A 725 -5.79 7.13 -19.95
C ASP A 725 -5.97 6.03 -21.01
N VAL A 726 -6.31 6.44 -22.25
CA VAL A 726 -6.44 5.53 -23.40
C VAL A 726 -5.15 4.77 -23.67
N MET A 727 -4.00 5.45 -23.60
CA MET A 727 -2.69 4.81 -23.74
C MET A 727 -2.45 3.76 -22.65
N GLY A 728 -2.78 4.09 -21.39
CA GLY A 728 -2.70 3.13 -20.29
C GLY A 728 -3.55 1.88 -20.53
N TRP A 729 -4.80 2.06 -20.96
CA TRP A 729 -5.71 0.95 -21.29
C TRP A 729 -5.20 0.09 -22.44
N ALA A 730 -4.76 0.71 -23.54
CA ALA A 730 -4.20 0.00 -24.68
C ALA A 730 -2.98 -0.84 -24.30
N LEU A 731 -2.07 -0.31 -23.48
CA LEU A 731 -0.91 -1.03 -22.97
C LEU A 731 -1.32 -2.18 -22.04
N SER A 732 -2.37 -2.03 -21.24
CA SER A 732 -2.91 -3.13 -20.43
C SER A 732 -3.59 -4.24 -21.25
N LEU A 733 -4.30 -3.89 -22.33
CA LEU A 733 -4.79 -4.88 -23.30
C LEU A 733 -3.64 -5.66 -23.93
N LEU A 734 -2.54 -4.99 -24.29
CA LEU A 734 -1.32 -5.64 -24.76
C LEU A 734 -0.69 -6.53 -23.69
N GLY A 735 -0.75 -6.13 -22.42
CA GLY A 735 -0.36 -6.95 -21.27
C GLY A 735 -1.17 -8.24 -21.17
N MET A 736 -2.50 -8.17 -21.34
CA MET A 736 -3.36 -9.35 -21.36
C MET A 736 -3.05 -10.29 -22.54
N ALA A 737 -2.84 -9.74 -23.73
CA ALA A 737 -2.40 -10.53 -24.88
C ALA A 737 -1.01 -11.16 -24.64
N GLY A 738 -0.09 -10.42 -24.03
CA GLY A 738 1.23 -10.91 -23.62
C GLY A 738 1.12 -12.06 -22.61
N LEU A 739 0.21 -11.97 -21.65
CA LEU A 739 -0.07 -13.01 -20.66
C LEU A 739 -0.57 -14.29 -21.34
N ALA A 740 -1.52 -14.19 -22.28
CA ALA A 740 -1.96 -15.32 -23.10
C ALA A 740 -0.80 -15.92 -23.91
N GLY A 741 0.07 -15.08 -24.47
CA GLY A 741 1.29 -15.51 -25.16
C GLY A 741 2.28 -16.27 -24.27
N LEU A 742 2.40 -15.89 -22.99
CA LEU A 742 3.22 -16.62 -22.01
C LEU A 742 2.64 -18.00 -21.68
N VAL A 743 1.31 -18.14 -21.66
CA VAL A 743 0.64 -19.45 -21.49
C VAL A 743 0.96 -20.36 -22.67
N VAL A 744 0.86 -19.86 -23.91
CA VAL A 744 1.09 -20.64 -25.13
C VAL A 744 2.56 -21.06 -25.31
N LYS A 745 3.52 -20.16 -25.04
CA LYS A 745 4.96 -20.41 -25.31
C LYS A 745 5.63 -21.40 -24.35
N GLY A 746 4.97 -21.85 -23.28
CA GLY A 746 5.53 -22.84 -22.34
C GLY A 746 6.79 -22.36 -21.59
N PRO A 747 7.65 -23.27 -21.07
CA PRO A 747 8.87 -22.90 -20.34
C PRO A 747 9.98 -22.30 -21.23
N VAL A 748 10.81 -21.41 -20.66
CA VAL A 748 12.02 -20.89 -21.34
C VAL A 748 13.15 -21.90 -21.21
N ALA A 749 13.81 -22.24 -22.33
CA ALA A 749 15.03 -23.04 -22.30
C ALA A 749 16.16 -22.27 -21.61
N LEU A 750 16.69 -22.83 -20.53
CA LEU A 750 17.81 -22.27 -19.78
C LEU A 750 19.11 -22.98 -20.18
N SER A 751 20.21 -22.24 -20.29
CA SER A 751 21.51 -22.86 -20.56
C SER A 751 22.02 -23.56 -19.31
N ASP A 752 22.03 -24.89 -19.32
CA ASP A 752 22.69 -25.67 -18.27
C ASP A 752 24.21 -25.59 -18.42
N ARG A 753 24.82 -24.63 -17.74
CA ARG A 753 26.28 -24.50 -17.67
C ARG A 753 26.95 -25.75 -17.05
N ARG A 754 26.19 -26.60 -16.35
CA ARG A 754 26.68 -27.80 -15.66
C ARG A 754 26.83 -29.03 -16.56
N ARG A 755 26.14 -29.10 -17.70
CA ARG A 755 26.28 -30.23 -18.66
C ARG A 755 27.52 -30.13 -19.55
N ARG A 756 28.05 -28.92 -19.74
CA ARG A 756 29.16 -28.68 -20.68
C ARG A 756 30.54 -29.05 -20.15
N THR A 757 30.70 -29.22 -18.83
CA THR A 757 31.99 -29.60 -18.22
C THR A 757 32.14 -31.10 -17.95
N VAL A 758 31.05 -31.89 -18.02
CA VAL A 758 31.10 -33.35 -17.80
C VAL A 758 31.37 -34.11 -19.11
N GLU A 759 31.07 -33.52 -20.27
CA GLU A 759 31.41 -34.11 -21.57
C GLU A 759 32.88 -33.94 -21.98
N THR A 760 33.68 -33.17 -21.22
CA THR A 760 35.10 -32.93 -21.53
C THR A 760 36.09 -33.54 -20.54
N ASP A 761 35.64 -34.15 -19.44
CA ASP A 761 36.53 -34.84 -18.52
C ASP A 761 35.84 -36.10 -17.97
N GLY A 762 36.12 -37.22 -18.63
CA GLY A 762 35.66 -38.52 -18.17
C GLY A 762 36.51 -38.98 -17.00
N THR A 763 35.98 -38.89 -15.76
CA THR A 763 36.10 -39.94 -14.72
C THR A 763 35.40 -39.56 -13.40
N THR A 764 34.88 -40.60 -12.72
CA THR A 764 34.32 -40.69 -11.35
C THR A 764 32.90 -40.16 -11.07
N PRO A 765 31.95 -41.03 -10.64
CA PRO A 765 30.65 -40.59 -10.13
C PRO A 765 30.77 -40.17 -8.66
N ALA A 766 30.45 -38.91 -8.37
CA ALA A 766 30.22 -38.44 -7.00
C ALA A 766 28.82 -38.86 -6.54
N LEU A 767 28.71 -39.35 -5.31
CA LEU A 767 27.47 -39.72 -4.62
C LEU A 767 26.48 -38.54 -4.61
N ASP A 768 25.34 -38.75 -5.25
CA ASP A 768 24.23 -37.81 -5.34
C ASP A 768 23.24 -38.05 -4.18
N LEU A 769 23.34 -37.24 -3.12
CA LEU A 769 22.46 -37.29 -1.94
C LEU A 769 21.16 -36.48 -2.12
N ASP A 770 20.88 -35.93 -3.30
CA ASP A 770 19.68 -35.09 -3.55
C ASP A 770 18.42 -35.90 -3.98
N ARG A 771 18.44 -37.23 -3.90
CA ARG A 771 17.39 -38.11 -4.47
C ARG A 771 16.31 -38.61 -3.49
N LEU A 772 16.03 -37.90 -2.40
CA LEU A 772 15.05 -38.32 -1.38
C LEU A 772 13.73 -37.52 -1.34
N ASP A 773 13.33 -36.85 -2.42
CA ASP A 773 12.11 -36.02 -2.41
C ASP A 773 11.28 -36.08 -3.72
N GLU A 774 11.13 -37.26 -4.33
CA GLU A 774 10.01 -37.53 -5.26
C GLU A 774 9.38 -38.91 -4.98
N PRO A 775 8.04 -39.04 -4.94
CA PRO A 775 7.40 -40.35 -4.92
C PRO A 775 7.47 -40.94 -6.33
N GLU A 776 8.35 -41.93 -6.53
CA GLU A 776 8.32 -42.78 -7.73
C GLU A 776 7.01 -43.57 -7.75
N GLY A 777 6.30 -43.50 -8.87
CA GLY A 777 5.15 -44.35 -9.15
C GLY A 777 5.61 -45.77 -9.44
N ASP A 778 4.95 -46.74 -8.80
CA ASP A 778 5.21 -48.17 -8.95
C ASP A 778 5.17 -48.62 -10.43
N GLY A 779 6.33 -49.09 -10.89
CA GLY A 779 6.48 -49.91 -12.09
C GLY A 779 7.40 -51.08 -11.75
N MET A 780 6.81 -52.23 -11.37
CA MET A 780 7.49 -53.50 -11.12
C MET A 780 8.26 -53.99 -12.36
N PRO A 781 9.47 -54.56 -12.19
CA PRO A 781 10.05 -55.50 -13.13
C PRO A 781 10.10 -56.90 -12.52
N ASP A 782 9.56 -57.88 -13.25
CA ASP A 782 9.64 -59.30 -12.91
C ASP A 782 10.73 -59.95 -13.77
N ARG A 783 11.75 -60.54 -13.14
CA ARG A 783 12.66 -61.53 -13.76
C ARG A 783 13.29 -62.41 -12.68
N GLN A 784 13.03 -63.71 -12.77
CA GLN A 784 13.94 -64.75 -12.30
C GLN A 784 14.18 -65.74 -13.44
N ASP A 785 15.46 -66.10 -13.59
CA ASP A 785 16.03 -66.94 -14.64
C ASP A 785 15.95 -68.45 -14.33
N GLU A 786 15.92 -69.19 -15.44
CA GLU A 786 16.52 -70.51 -15.71
C GLU A 786 16.26 -71.73 -14.81
N THR A 787 15.73 -72.80 -15.43
CA THR A 787 16.40 -74.12 -15.48
C THR A 787 15.76 -75.09 -16.49
N ALA A 788 16.62 -75.67 -17.34
CA ALA A 788 16.64 -77.03 -17.89
C ALA A 788 15.44 -77.64 -18.67
N GLN A 789 15.68 -77.96 -19.95
CA GLN A 789 15.10 -79.08 -20.72
C GLN A 789 15.72 -80.44 -20.30
N PRO A 790 15.30 -81.63 -20.81
CA PRO A 790 14.24 -81.97 -21.80
C PRO A 790 13.30 -83.13 -21.37
N VAL A 791 12.28 -83.49 -22.19
CA VAL A 791 11.99 -84.85 -22.71
C VAL A 791 10.73 -84.87 -23.62
N SER A 792 10.99 -85.26 -24.88
CA SER A 792 10.24 -86.02 -25.90
C SER A 792 8.71 -85.95 -26.13
N ALA A 793 8.42 -85.83 -27.44
CA ALA A 793 7.53 -86.66 -28.29
C ALA A 793 6.06 -86.26 -28.48
N GLY A 794 5.68 -86.10 -29.76
CA GLY A 794 4.29 -86.26 -30.20
C GLY A 794 3.87 -85.48 -31.45
N ALA A 795 4.26 -85.99 -32.63
CA ALA A 795 3.55 -86.01 -33.93
C ALA A 795 2.76 -84.77 -34.47
N GLY A 796 3.09 -84.38 -35.72
CA GLY A 796 2.24 -83.59 -36.63
C GLY A 796 0.97 -84.35 -37.09
N PRO A 797 0.18 -83.87 -38.08
CA PRO A 797 0.55 -83.17 -39.34
C PRO A 797 -0.23 -81.84 -39.49
N GLY A 798 -0.20 -81.00 -40.53
CA GLY A 798 0.31 -80.99 -41.91
C GLY A 798 -0.59 -80.03 -42.74
N GLY A 799 -0.04 -79.43 -43.81
CA GLY A 799 -0.76 -78.76 -44.92
C GLY A 799 -1.08 -77.27 -44.71
N ARG A 800 -0.43 -76.30 -45.39
CA ARG A 800 -0.47 -75.84 -46.82
C ARG A 800 -1.66 -74.94 -47.21
N SER A 801 -1.30 -73.94 -48.04
CA SER A 801 -2.07 -73.08 -48.98
C SER A 801 -2.50 -71.70 -48.45
N GLU A 802 -1.89 -70.62 -48.98
CA GLU A 802 -2.32 -69.76 -50.13
C GLU A 802 -3.30 -68.68 -49.63
N ASP A 803 -3.32 -67.41 -50.02
CA ASP A 803 -2.62 -66.54 -50.97
C ASP A 803 -2.95 -65.10 -50.50
N GLY A 804 -2.09 -64.10 -50.73
CA GLY A 804 -2.38 -62.91 -51.57
C GLY A 804 -3.29 -61.84 -50.89
N ALA A 805 -3.09 -60.53 -50.97
CA ALA A 805 -2.30 -59.64 -51.82
C ALA A 805 -2.30 -58.25 -51.13
N LYS A 806 -1.17 -57.50 -51.13
CA LYS A 806 -0.94 -56.20 -51.82
C LYS A 806 -2.00 -55.09 -51.58
N SER A 807 -1.67 -53.81 -51.47
CA SER A 807 -0.42 -53.04 -51.43
C SER A 807 -0.80 -51.56 -51.27
N SER A 808 0.04 -50.82 -50.53
CA SER A 808 0.55 -49.46 -50.81
C SER A 808 -0.27 -48.48 -51.68
N SER A 809 -0.41 -47.26 -51.18
CA SER A 809 0.56 -46.18 -51.51
C SER A 809 0.41 -45.02 -50.54
#